data_AF-A0A9D6N8B0-F1
#
_entry.id   AF-A0A9D6N8B0-F1
#
_cell.length_a   1.000
_cell.length_b   1.000
_cell.length_c   1.000
_cell.angle_alpha   90.00
_cell.angle_beta   90.00
_cell.angle_gamma   90.00
#
_symmetry.space_group_name_H-M   'P 1'
#
loop_
_entity.id
_entity.type
_entity.pdbx_description
1 polymer ?
#
loop_
_entity_poly.entity_id
_entity_poly.type
_entity_poly.pdbx_seq_one_letter_code
_entity_poly.pdbx_strand_id
1 'polypeptide(L)'
;MATLTLESGLKVGIPEKTGSYLRRLLERLTESVEVDAPGTGFRHLQNCFRCLIEETTDLCNSACLVIGGISFKEELLPLPESVGVLTQAVEFLGSEAHRDRELSRLLLDIFFEPDGKTPRKHTRILGLAGRPPARMLRLHDLCEWVPPPKEHPTRAYYTQELRRYLPYLNSWLEAMVVFWAETERKVEMIDLCGVYSAVYRVGAVELCSQAQVLLEEFIPERQLGLPVELMGRVIPVHLPRKAPEPLVDLFDQLDAALKTADTVAACESLRGMLDFLIRYFAGVAYLLWKDLDGADPEARKLAEQSVFISCCEALLARSLEHLKQHPDSMAAKELVSVFFTRNELFEFVPRGHHTEILQLEGVLSAWCLLEPGKGELEAPSRCRHEFERYLPVLRDWLESCGRYLLETEHFFEPVQSGRLEVSVRVADRFLDLNQSQFSLWIEPPAVARDEALAPSRPLRIPPKCPQVLRDILRRLNIYLHQDDPVQACVSLRDSLDYLTRYSAGLAAAAFRELGTLPAEAEEMARNSPSIHQCEKLLILSLKSIGQGEEEDLGRAVRAIFFARTEFSSEDRPVGNHARMLQTDADPNNKLQLLAEFCSRGEGLTEAADCRREMSRFLPVLRDWLIQAEPFFKQAQHFEEPPEEDGQMELVVQFGEHYLELVEPDYTFMVRPGCNEVPEVEIPEPPPEPVVEEPAGAPQEKQKSTEPEKRGPPFLVHRVDFIGNQRNSKGKMCLSGFIRITNAGGGVLSGTAISTHPSIEVTPTRFRGNKTQITYWVDEGSLPQSFQAFVMLRTAEDERQIPVWEMKPRSIFGTMTAEQARIAIWAPPAIGLLVFLLVLFPLAAMINGILTEAAGLNWPSVSLAKDAKSALIQVLPLSQMIGWTLLYLPFWVPLAVIKMYKRLSPNVRDLLASHLNPALFAISPLVFVLTAVLALGGNPVVQDIELPACHLPMLCLRFAGLNVLTVAYLILSFRERIDEWVHDPVARSSIPAAMFFGYFCAVMLALSH
;
A
#
# COMPACT_ATOMS: atom_id res chain seq x y z
N MET A 1 -6.94 -15.95 23.58
CA MET A 1 -6.45 -14.74 22.88
C MET A 1 -6.52 -13.60 23.89
N ALA A 2 -5.38 -13.21 24.45
CA ALA A 2 -5.29 -12.05 25.35
C ALA A 2 -4.89 -10.85 24.49
N THR A 3 -5.85 -9.98 24.20
CA THR A 3 -5.64 -8.67 23.60
C THR A 3 -4.90 -7.80 24.62
N LEU A 4 -3.57 -7.71 24.47
CA LEU A 4 -2.77 -6.69 25.11
C LEU A 4 -3.02 -5.38 24.35
N THR A 5 -4.12 -4.70 24.65
CA THR A 5 -4.15 -3.25 24.48
C THR A 5 -3.00 -2.68 25.31
N LEU A 6 -2.19 -1.79 24.71
CA LEU A 6 -1.24 -0.98 25.45
C LEU A 6 -2.06 -0.13 26.45
N GLU A 7 -2.29 -0.63 27.67
CA GLU A 7 -3.03 0.03 28.77
C GLU A 7 -2.49 1.44 29.15
N SER A 8 -1.42 1.93 28.51
CA SER A 8 -0.67 3.10 28.93
C SER A 8 -1.02 4.42 28.25
N GLY A 9 -2.11 4.56 27.50
CA GLY A 9 -2.53 5.86 26.94
C GLY A 9 -1.45 6.57 26.09
N LEU A 10 -0.58 5.79 25.44
CA LEU A 10 0.48 6.30 24.58
C LEU A 10 -0.12 6.76 23.24
N LYS A 11 -0.73 7.95 23.25
CA LYS A 11 -1.16 8.62 22.02
C LYS A 11 -0.03 9.48 21.47
N VAL A 12 0.19 9.41 20.17
CA VAL A 12 0.99 10.38 19.43
C VAL A 12 0.00 11.41 18.91
N GLY A 13 -0.06 12.58 19.53
CA GLY A 13 -0.84 13.68 18.97
C GLY A 13 -0.23 14.09 17.65
N ILE A 14 -1.04 14.20 16.60
CA ILE A 14 -0.63 14.72 15.29
C ILE A 14 -1.07 16.19 15.20
N PRO A 15 -0.14 17.15 15.29
CA PRO A 15 -0.52 18.56 15.20
C PRO A 15 -1.14 18.93 13.84
N GLU A 16 -2.12 19.84 13.84
CA GLU A 16 -2.83 20.27 12.63
C GLU A 16 -1.90 20.90 11.57
N LYS A 17 -0.85 21.58 12.02
CA LYS A 17 0.13 22.26 11.15
C LYS A 17 1.39 21.43 10.87
N THR A 18 1.39 20.13 11.13
CA THR A 18 2.53 19.24 10.80
C THR A 18 2.80 19.22 9.29
N GLY A 19 4.08 19.08 8.91
CA GLY A 19 4.50 18.72 7.55
C GLY A 19 3.75 17.50 7.02
N SER A 20 3.30 17.48 5.76
CA SER A 20 2.62 16.35 5.14
C SER A 20 3.43 15.06 5.24
N TYR A 21 4.75 15.13 5.02
CA TYR A 21 5.64 13.97 5.15
C TYR A 21 5.71 13.45 6.59
N LEU A 22 5.99 14.32 7.56
CA LEU A 22 6.04 13.96 8.97
C LEU A 22 4.67 13.48 9.48
N ARG A 23 3.57 14.14 9.10
CA ARG A 23 2.20 13.70 9.42
C ARG A 23 1.98 12.26 9.00
N ARG A 24 2.33 11.90 7.77
CA ARG A 24 2.20 10.51 7.30
C ARG A 24 3.08 9.53 8.06
N LEU A 25 4.30 9.92 8.44
CA LEU A 25 5.14 9.08 9.31
C LEU A 25 4.48 8.84 10.68
N LEU A 26 3.84 9.86 11.25
CA LEU A 26 3.12 9.77 12.52
C LEU A 26 1.84 8.94 12.41
N GLU A 27 1.09 9.07 11.30
CA GLU A 27 -0.06 8.21 11.00
C GLU A 27 0.36 6.74 10.93
N ARG A 28 1.45 6.44 10.21
CA ARG A 28 2.00 5.07 10.12
C ARG A 28 2.52 4.53 11.45
N LEU A 29 3.14 5.39 12.25
CA LEU A 29 3.55 5.04 13.60
C LEU A 29 2.33 4.68 14.46
N THR A 30 1.28 5.50 14.40
CA THR A 30 0.03 5.30 15.13
C THR A 30 -0.65 4.01 14.69
N GLU A 31 -0.85 3.82 13.38
CA GLU A 31 -1.41 2.60 12.79
C GLU A 31 -0.63 1.36 13.26
N SER A 32 0.70 1.40 13.21
CA SER A 32 1.55 0.28 13.63
C SER A 32 1.45 -0.04 15.12
N VAL A 33 1.24 0.96 15.97
CA VAL A 33 1.03 0.78 17.40
C VAL A 33 -0.35 0.19 17.67
N GLU A 34 -1.38 0.65 16.96
CA GLU A 34 -2.77 0.15 17.07
C GLU A 34 -2.91 -1.29 16.60
N VAL A 35 -2.26 -1.67 15.50
CA VAL A 35 -2.26 -3.07 15.02
C VAL A 35 -1.27 -3.97 15.76
N ASP A 36 -0.65 -3.48 16.84
CA ASP A 36 0.29 -4.23 17.68
C ASP A 36 1.45 -4.84 16.87
N ALA A 37 1.98 -4.04 15.94
CA ALA A 37 3.15 -4.35 15.13
C ALA A 37 4.38 -3.55 15.60
N PRO A 38 4.94 -3.83 16.79
CA PRO A 38 5.91 -2.94 17.42
C PRO A 38 7.25 -2.84 16.66
N GLY A 39 7.64 -3.86 15.87
CA GLY A 39 8.81 -3.76 15.02
C GLY A 39 8.64 -2.73 13.89
N THR A 40 7.47 -2.72 13.25
CA THR A 40 7.10 -1.73 12.23
C THR A 40 6.93 -0.36 12.86
N GLY A 41 6.24 -0.27 14.00
CA GLY A 41 6.08 0.97 14.76
C GLY A 41 7.43 1.56 15.15
N PHE A 42 8.37 0.74 15.63
CA PHE A 42 9.70 1.22 15.99
C PHE A 42 10.47 1.78 14.79
N ARG A 43 10.34 1.17 13.60
CA ARG A 43 10.91 1.72 12.37
C ARG A 43 10.30 3.07 12.00
N HIS A 44 8.97 3.22 12.09
CA HIS A 44 8.32 4.50 11.83
C HIS A 44 8.71 5.57 12.86
N LEU A 45 8.91 5.18 14.13
CA LEU A 45 9.45 6.05 15.16
C LEU A 45 10.87 6.54 14.82
N GLN A 46 11.76 5.65 14.38
CA GLN A 46 13.10 6.02 13.90
C GLN A 46 13.02 7.03 12.74
N ASN A 47 12.10 6.81 11.79
CA ASN A 47 11.89 7.71 10.66
C ASN A 47 11.34 9.07 11.10
N CYS A 48 10.42 9.12 12.07
CA CYS A 48 9.90 10.39 12.63
C CYS A 48 11.04 11.22 13.25
N PHE A 49 11.90 10.59 14.07
CA PHE A 49 13.04 11.28 14.65
C PHE A 49 14.03 11.76 13.59
N ARG A 50 14.31 10.95 12.58
CA ARG A 50 15.19 11.32 11.49
C ARG A 50 14.67 12.55 10.73
N CYS A 51 13.38 12.53 10.37
CA CYS A 51 12.72 13.68 9.73
C CYS A 51 12.82 14.94 10.60
N LEU A 52 12.55 14.85 11.91
CA LEU A 52 12.64 15.98 12.84
C LEU A 52 14.08 16.50 13.01
N ILE A 53 15.08 15.62 13.06
CA ILE A 53 16.50 16.02 13.11
C ILE A 53 16.84 16.82 11.85
N GLU A 54 16.59 16.27 10.67
CA GLU A 54 16.93 16.90 9.40
C GLU A 54 16.18 18.23 9.24
N GLU A 55 14.87 18.25 9.54
CA GLU A 55 14.03 19.44 9.44
C GLU A 55 14.52 20.57 10.37
N THR A 56 14.77 20.26 11.65
CA THR A 56 15.22 21.28 12.61
C THR A 56 16.65 21.73 12.38
N THR A 57 17.52 20.86 11.86
CA THR A 57 18.89 21.21 11.45
C THR A 57 18.84 22.30 10.38
N ASP A 58 18.00 22.13 9.38
CA ASP A 58 17.93 23.06 8.25
C ASP A 58 17.23 24.36 8.61
N LEU A 59 16.20 24.31 9.45
CA LEU A 59 15.58 25.51 10.01
C LEU A 59 16.60 26.34 10.80
N CYS A 60 17.38 25.71 11.68
CA CYS A 60 18.39 26.39 12.47
C CYS A 60 19.53 26.94 11.60
N ASN A 61 19.99 26.16 10.61
CA ASN A 61 21.04 26.60 9.68
C ASN A 61 20.57 27.78 8.81
N SER A 62 19.35 27.71 8.26
CA SER A 62 18.74 28.80 7.49
C SER A 62 18.62 30.08 8.33
N ALA A 63 18.23 29.97 9.60
CA ALA A 63 18.17 31.11 10.49
C ALA A 63 19.55 31.71 10.80
N CYS A 64 20.58 30.87 10.98
CA CYS A 64 21.95 31.33 11.16
C CYS A 64 22.40 32.19 9.97
N LEU A 65 22.13 31.74 8.74
CA LEU A 65 22.43 32.49 7.51
C LEU A 65 21.73 33.85 7.46
N VAL A 66 20.42 33.88 7.75
CA VAL A 66 19.64 35.14 7.76
C VAL A 66 20.17 36.13 8.81
N ILE A 67 20.64 35.63 9.95
CA ILE A 67 21.14 36.44 11.07
C ILE A 67 22.55 37.00 10.80
N GLY A 68 23.22 36.55 9.74
CA GLY A 68 24.58 36.96 9.33
C GLY A 68 25.68 35.96 9.69
N GLY A 69 25.32 34.72 10.01
CA GLY A 69 26.24 33.60 10.24
C GLY A 69 26.75 32.96 8.94
N ILE A 70 27.65 31.99 9.09
CA ILE A 70 28.15 31.15 7.98
C ILE A 70 27.19 29.95 7.84
N SER A 71 26.97 29.45 6.62
CA SER A 71 26.26 28.18 6.47
C SER A 71 27.09 27.07 7.09
N PHE A 72 26.49 26.29 7.96
CA PHE A 72 27.08 25.06 8.50
C PHE A 72 26.76 23.84 7.63
N LYS A 73 25.90 23.99 6.62
CA LYS A 73 25.44 22.93 5.69
C LYS A 73 25.47 23.41 4.24
N GLU A 74 26.14 22.67 3.36
CA GLU A 74 26.13 22.91 1.90
C GLU A 74 25.24 21.89 1.15
N GLU A 75 25.11 20.66 1.66
CA GLU A 75 24.32 19.57 1.06
C GLU A 75 23.60 18.72 2.13
N LEU A 76 22.75 17.77 1.72
CA LEU A 76 22.12 16.79 2.61
C LEU A 76 23.19 15.94 3.31
N LEU A 77 23.32 16.10 4.62
CA LEU A 77 24.36 15.43 5.42
C LEU A 77 23.88 14.09 5.97
N PRO A 78 24.79 13.11 6.17
CA PRO A 78 24.54 11.96 7.03
C PRO A 78 23.97 12.38 8.40
N LEU A 79 23.18 11.50 9.01
CA LEU A 79 22.48 11.82 10.26
C LEU A 79 23.42 12.24 11.41
N PRO A 80 24.60 11.61 11.63
CA PRO A 80 25.53 12.04 12.68
C PRO A 80 26.07 13.45 12.44
N GLU A 81 26.30 13.82 11.18
CA GLU A 81 26.76 15.13 10.78
C GLU A 81 25.65 16.18 10.93
N SER A 82 24.40 15.83 10.60
CA SER A 82 23.23 16.68 10.82
C SER A 82 23.06 17.07 12.30
N VAL A 83 23.23 16.10 13.23
CA VAL A 83 23.21 16.40 14.67
C VAL A 83 24.36 17.32 15.09
N GLY A 84 25.54 17.15 14.49
CA GLY A 84 26.69 18.03 14.70
C GLY A 84 26.41 19.47 14.26
N VAL A 85 25.85 19.63 13.05
CA VAL A 85 25.44 20.94 12.52
C VAL A 85 24.34 21.57 13.36
N LEU A 86 23.33 20.81 13.76
CA LEU A 86 22.27 21.29 14.63
C LEU A 86 22.83 21.81 15.95
N THR A 87 23.80 21.10 16.53
CA THR A 87 24.48 21.53 17.77
C THR A 87 25.16 22.89 17.59
N GLN A 88 25.94 23.06 16.51
CA GLN A 88 26.62 24.31 16.20
C GLN A 88 25.63 25.46 15.95
N ALA A 89 24.55 25.19 15.22
CA ALA A 89 23.52 26.18 14.93
C ALA A 89 22.78 26.62 16.21
N VAL A 90 22.41 25.68 17.09
CA VAL A 90 21.76 25.98 18.38
C VAL A 90 22.70 26.77 19.30
N GLU A 91 23.98 26.43 19.36
CA GLU A 91 24.99 27.20 20.12
C GLU A 91 25.14 28.63 19.59
N PHE A 92 25.17 28.80 18.26
CA PHE A 92 25.24 30.11 17.62
C PHE A 92 24.00 30.96 17.93
N LEU A 93 22.81 30.40 17.76
CA LEU A 93 21.55 31.08 18.05
C LEU A 93 21.40 31.43 19.54
N GLY A 94 21.95 30.58 20.42
CA GLY A 94 21.96 30.77 21.88
C GLY A 94 22.98 31.77 22.40
N SER A 95 23.91 32.25 21.57
CA SER A 95 24.91 33.24 21.97
C SER A 95 24.26 34.58 22.38
N GLU A 96 24.90 35.30 23.31
CA GLU A 96 24.37 36.58 23.83
C GLU A 96 24.08 37.61 22.73
N ALA A 97 24.79 37.55 21.60
CA ALA A 97 24.60 38.48 20.47
C ALA A 97 23.30 38.22 19.68
N HIS A 98 22.72 37.03 19.78
CA HIS A 98 21.61 36.59 18.93
C HIS A 98 20.38 36.16 19.71
N ARG A 99 20.53 35.78 20.99
CA ARG A 99 19.45 35.24 21.84
C ARG A 99 18.20 36.11 21.90
N ASP A 100 18.34 37.44 21.87
CA ASP A 100 17.22 38.38 21.98
C ASP A 100 16.49 38.63 20.64
N ARG A 101 16.98 38.05 19.53
CA ARG A 101 16.27 38.13 18.24
C ARG A 101 15.06 37.21 18.25
N GLU A 102 13.92 37.70 17.76
CA GLU A 102 12.66 36.96 17.71
C GLU A 102 12.80 35.59 17.03
N LEU A 103 13.46 35.55 15.87
CA LEU A 103 13.74 34.31 15.12
C LEU A 103 14.60 33.31 15.92
N SER A 104 15.62 33.81 16.63
CA SER A 104 16.48 32.96 17.47
C SER A 104 15.69 32.40 18.65
N ARG A 105 14.89 33.22 19.33
CA ARG A 105 14.04 32.77 20.44
C ARG A 105 13.07 31.68 19.98
N LEU A 106 12.37 31.92 18.87
CA LEU A 106 11.39 30.98 18.32
C LEU A 106 12.00 29.59 18.03
N LEU A 107 13.23 29.55 17.48
CA LEU A 107 13.92 28.28 17.20
C LEU A 107 14.55 27.65 18.45
N LEU A 108 15.07 28.46 19.39
CA LEU A 108 15.59 27.95 20.66
C LEU A 108 14.48 27.35 21.54
N ASP A 109 13.26 27.89 21.47
CA ASP A 109 12.09 27.38 22.19
C ASP A 109 11.70 25.95 21.76
N ILE A 110 12.19 25.47 20.61
CA ILE A 110 12.09 24.06 20.19
C ILE A 110 12.89 23.17 21.16
N PHE A 111 14.06 23.60 21.60
CA PHE A 111 15.01 22.78 22.39
C PHE A 111 15.03 23.12 23.88
N PHE A 112 14.67 24.34 24.25
CA PHE A 112 14.68 24.82 25.62
C PHE A 112 13.28 25.27 26.03
N GLU A 113 13.02 25.24 27.34
CA GLU A 113 11.84 25.88 27.91
C GLU A 113 11.94 27.40 27.72
N PRO A 114 10.84 28.17 27.89
CA PRO A 114 10.83 29.63 27.69
C PRO A 114 11.83 30.42 28.56
N ASP A 115 12.40 29.79 29.60
CA ASP A 115 13.50 30.36 30.38
C ASP A 115 14.86 30.37 29.62
N GLY A 116 14.91 29.71 28.46
CA GLY A 116 16.07 29.50 27.59
C GLY A 116 17.24 28.82 28.27
N LYS A 117 17.03 28.14 29.41
CA LYS A 117 18.07 27.47 30.20
C LYS A 117 17.74 26.01 30.47
N THR A 118 16.47 25.70 30.68
CA THR A 118 16.02 24.36 31.01
C THR A 118 15.84 23.58 29.70
N PRO A 119 16.64 22.53 29.46
CA PRO A 119 16.51 21.74 28.24
C PRO A 119 15.25 20.87 28.29
N ARG A 120 14.49 20.85 27.19
CA ARG A 120 13.35 19.96 27.01
C ARG A 120 13.79 18.48 26.99
N LYS A 121 12.83 17.56 27.11
CA LYS A 121 13.14 16.11 27.23
C LYS A 121 13.92 15.58 26.02
N HIS A 122 13.50 15.91 24.79
CA HIS A 122 14.12 15.44 23.56
C HIS A 122 15.54 16.02 23.35
N THR A 123 15.83 17.21 23.87
CA THR A 123 17.14 17.86 23.84
C THR A 123 18.24 17.02 24.51
N ARG A 124 17.87 16.19 25.51
CA ARG A 124 18.81 15.30 26.19
C ARG A 124 19.21 14.09 25.34
N ILE A 125 18.31 13.55 24.53
CA ILE A 125 18.61 12.41 23.65
C ILE A 125 19.33 12.83 22.36
N LEU A 126 19.18 14.11 21.97
CA LEU A 126 20.00 14.75 20.94
C LEU A 126 21.45 14.99 21.36
N GLY A 127 21.74 15.03 22.66
CA GLY A 127 23.07 15.32 23.20
C GLY A 127 23.38 16.81 23.40
N LEU A 128 22.43 17.69 23.07
CA LEU A 128 22.54 19.15 23.22
C LEU A 128 22.57 19.61 24.70
N ALA A 129 22.05 18.79 25.61
CA ALA A 129 21.93 19.09 27.04
C ALA A 129 22.74 18.15 27.94
N GLY A 130 23.84 17.60 27.41
CA GLY A 130 24.68 16.62 28.10
C GLY A 130 24.40 15.18 27.67
N ARG A 131 24.87 14.21 28.47
CA ARG A 131 24.74 12.79 28.12
C ARG A 131 23.28 12.31 28.22
N PRO A 132 22.81 11.45 27.29
CA PRO A 132 21.48 10.84 27.40
C PRO A 132 21.32 10.10 28.74
N PRO A 133 20.09 9.92 29.24
CA PRO A 133 19.83 9.10 30.41
C PRO A 133 20.45 7.70 30.28
N ALA A 134 20.94 7.15 31.40
CA ALA A 134 21.54 5.82 31.40
C ALA A 134 20.58 4.79 30.78
N ARG A 135 21.07 3.99 29.82
CA ARG A 135 20.34 2.99 28.99
C ARG A 135 19.58 3.55 27.77
N MET A 136 19.69 4.83 27.45
CA MET A 136 19.22 5.35 26.15
C MET A 136 20.38 5.46 25.16
N LEU A 137 20.10 5.11 23.90
CA LEU A 137 21.00 5.38 22.79
C LEU A 137 20.98 6.88 22.48
N ARG A 138 22.06 7.40 21.89
CA ARG A 138 21.99 8.74 21.27
C ARG A 138 21.05 8.67 20.08
N LEU A 139 20.45 9.79 19.70
CA LEU A 139 19.41 9.75 18.68
C LEU A 139 19.91 9.28 17.30
N HIS A 140 21.13 9.67 16.90
CA HIS A 140 21.71 9.15 15.66
C HIS A 140 21.96 7.64 15.74
N ASP A 141 22.49 7.15 16.88
CA ASP A 141 22.67 5.72 17.12
C ASP A 141 21.33 4.98 17.04
N LEU A 142 20.25 5.58 17.56
CA LEU A 142 18.90 5.01 17.50
C LEU A 142 18.40 4.92 16.07
N CYS A 143 18.53 5.99 15.28
CA CYS A 143 18.02 6.04 13.90
C CYS A 143 18.81 5.14 12.94
N GLU A 144 20.10 4.92 13.18
CA GLU A 144 20.93 3.99 12.39
C GLU A 144 20.93 2.56 12.94
N TRP A 145 20.27 2.31 14.07
CA TRP A 145 20.29 1.01 14.71
C TRP A 145 19.59 -0.05 13.85
N VAL A 146 20.38 -1.02 13.41
CA VAL A 146 19.91 -2.27 12.82
C VAL A 146 20.21 -3.41 13.81
N PRO A 147 19.21 -4.18 14.26
CA PRO A 147 19.47 -5.30 15.16
C PRO A 147 20.41 -6.32 14.50
N PRO A 148 21.36 -6.90 15.25
CA PRO A 148 22.30 -7.87 14.70
C PRO A 148 21.54 -9.10 14.14
N PRO A 149 21.93 -9.63 12.96
CA PRO A 149 21.17 -10.64 12.22
C PRO A 149 21.04 -12.00 12.92
N LYS A 150 21.75 -12.22 14.03
CA LYS A 150 21.69 -13.46 14.82
C LYS A 150 20.65 -13.44 15.95
N GLU A 151 20.12 -12.26 16.28
CA GLU A 151 19.11 -12.08 17.32
C GLU A 151 17.97 -11.28 16.71
N HIS A 152 16.98 -11.95 16.13
CA HIS A 152 15.72 -11.26 15.78
C HIS A 152 15.14 -10.70 17.08
N PRO A 153 15.08 -9.37 17.27
CA PRO A 153 14.61 -8.81 18.52
C PRO A 153 13.18 -9.26 18.77
N THR A 154 12.91 -9.68 20.00
CA THR A 154 11.57 -10.15 20.35
C THR A 154 10.57 -9.01 20.25
N ARG A 155 9.29 -9.34 20.04
CA ARG A 155 8.18 -8.37 20.11
C ARG A 155 8.26 -7.50 21.38
N ALA A 156 8.54 -8.13 22.52
CA ALA A 156 8.69 -7.46 23.81
C ALA A 156 9.80 -6.40 23.83
N TYR A 157 10.91 -6.64 23.13
CA TYR A 157 11.98 -5.67 22.98
C TYR A 157 11.50 -4.42 22.25
N TYR A 158 10.88 -4.57 21.07
CA TYR A 158 10.38 -3.42 20.31
C TYR A 158 9.29 -2.64 21.05
N THR A 159 8.39 -3.33 21.75
CA THR A 159 7.39 -2.68 22.60
C THR A 159 8.04 -1.87 23.72
N GLN A 160 9.11 -2.40 24.33
CA GLN A 160 9.87 -1.70 25.37
C GLN A 160 10.56 -0.45 24.82
N GLU A 161 11.18 -0.53 23.64
CA GLU A 161 11.84 0.63 23.02
C GLU A 161 10.83 1.68 22.55
N LEU A 162 9.70 1.29 21.97
CA LEU A 162 8.59 2.20 21.65
C LEU A 162 8.13 2.97 22.90
N ARG A 163 7.83 2.26 24.00
CA ARG A 163 7.44 2.88 25.28
C ARG A 163 8.52 3.82 25.82
N ARG A 164 9.80 3.50 25.59
CA ARG A 164 10.94 4.29 26.06
C ARG A 164 11.07 5.60 25.29
N TYR A 165 10.90 5.59 23.96
CA TYR A 165 11.21 6.74 23.10
C TYR A 165 9.98 7.59 22.70
N LEU A 166 8.77 7.04 22.69
CA LEU A 166 7.54 7.79 22.37
C LEU A 166 7.37 9.09 23.19
N PRO A 167 7.63 9.12 24.52
CA PRO A 167 7.52 10.37 25.29
C PRO A 167 8.47 11.48 24.82
N TYR A 168 9.59 11.12 24.19
CA TYR A 168 10.55 12.08 23.65
C TYR A 168 10.09 12.61 22.29
N LEU A 169 9.51 11.75 21.45
CA LEU A 169 8.87 12.19 20.20
C LEU A 169 7.74 13.18 20.52
N ASN A 170 6.84 12.84 21.45
CA ASN A 170 5.74 13.72 21.85
C ASN A 170 6.24 15.07 22.37
N SER A 171 7.26 15.06 23.23
CA SER A 171 7.86 16.30 23.73
C SER A 171 8.49 17.16 22.62
N TRP A 172 8.96 16.56 21.53
CA TRP A 172 9.49 17.30 20.39
C TRP A 172 8.35 17.86 19.54
N LEU A 173 7.32 17.07 19.26
CA LEU A 173 6.13 17.52 18.52
C LEU A 173 5.42 18.68 19.25
N GLU A 174 5.29 18.61 20.58
CA GLU A 174 4.76 19.71 21.40
C GLU A 174 5.56 21.01 21.22
N ALA A 175 6.89 20.92 21.12
CA ALA A 175 7.74 22.08 20.90
C ALA A 175 7.61 22.61 19.45
N MET A 176 7.51 21.72 18.46
CA MET A 176 7.26 22.09 17.06
C MET A 176 5.90 22.72 16.84
N VAL A 177 4.87 22.37 17.64
CA VAL A 177 3.55 23.02 17.57
C VAL A 177 3.66 24.52 17.79
N VAL A 178 4.49 24.96 18.74
CA VAL A 178 4.73 26.38 19.00
C VAL A 178 5.37 27.04 17.78
N PHE A 179 6.39 26.40 17.19
CA PHE A 179 7.01 26.90 15.96
C PHE A 179 6.01 26.99 14.79
N TRP A 180 5.22 25.94 14.53
CA TRP A 180 4.23 25.96 13.45
C TRP A 180 3.06 26.93 13.72
N ALA A 181 2.73 27.20 14.97
CA ALA A 181 1.71 28.19 15.33
C ALA A 181 2.12 29.60 14.87
N GLU A 182 3.39 29.95 15.07
CA GLU A 182 3.98 31.28 14.79
C GLU A 182 4.53 31.43 13.36
N THR A 183 4.42 30.39 12.52
CA THR A 183 4.96 30.41 11.16
C THR A 183 3.91 30.13 10.10
N GLU A 184 4.12 30.70 8.91
CA GLU A 184 3.32 30.44 7.72
C GLU A 184 4.11 29.52 6.77
N ARG A 185 3.66 28.28 6.57
CA ARG A 185 4.26 27.36 5.60
C ARG A 185 3.84 27.76 4.18
N LYS A 186 4.80 28.18 3.37
CA LYS A 186 4.58 28.68 1.99
C LYS A 186 4.60 27.59 0.94
N VAL A 187 5.59 26.71 1.03
CA VAL A 187 5.84 25.65 0.06
C VAL A 187 6.16 24.39 0.83
N GLU A 188 5.64 23.27 0.33
CA GLU A 188 5.95 21.94 0.79
C GLU A 188 5.95 21.02 -0.43
N MET A 189 7.02 20.27 -0.63
CA MET A 189 7.14 19.36 -1.78
C MET A 189 8.06 18.19 -1.46
N ILE A 190 7.79 17.04 -2.08
CA ILE A 190 8.74 15.93 -2.16
C ILE A 190 9.18 15.82 -3.61
N ASP A 191 10.48 15.90 -3.87
CA ASP A 191 11.02 15.77 -5.21
C ASP A 191 11.18 14.31 -5.67
N LEU A 192 11.55 14.12 -6.95
CA LEU A 192 11.78 12.80 -7.55
C LEU A 192 12.98 12.06 -6.95
N CYS A 193 13.88 12.77 -6.28
CA CYS A 193 15.04 12.21 -5.58
C CYS A 193 14.67 11.73 -4.16
N GLY A 194 13.44 11.94 -3.72
CA GLY A 194 13.01 11.62 -2.36
C GLY A 194 13.56 12.63 -1.36
N VAL A 195 13.66 13.90 -1.71
CA VAL A 195 13.94 14.99 -0.79
C VAL A 195 12.65 15.75 -0.51
N TYR A 196 12.23 15.72 0.74
CA TYR A 196 11.19 16.59 1.28
C TYR A 196 11.79 17.98 1.47
N SER A 197 11.13 19.01 0.96
CA SER A 197 11.50 20.42 1.12
C SER A 197 10.30 21.22 1.60
N ALA A 198 10.50 22.06 2.61
CA ALA A 198 9.50 22.98 3.13
C ALA A 198 10.08 24.40 3.30
N VAL A 199 9.27 25.42 3.02
CA VAL A 199 9.62 26.83 3.23
C VAL A 199 8.66 27.44 4.24
N TYR A 200 9.23 27.95 5.34
CA TYR A 200 8.51 28.57 6.45
C TYR A 200 8.77 30.07 6.49
N ARG A 201 7.71 30.88 6.55
CA ARG A 201 7.81 32.32 6.73
C ARG A 201 7.64 32.69 8.20
N VAL A 202 8.61 33.42 8.73
CA VAL A 202 8.65 33.96 10.10
C VAL A 202 8.77 35.48 10.01
N GLY A 203 7.67 36.20 10.17
CA GLY A 203 7.62 37.63 9.88
C GLY A 203 8.00 37.92 8.43
N ALA A 204 9.11 38.64 8.21
CA ALA A 204 9.64 38.97 6.88
C ALA A 204 10.72 38.00 6.37
N VAL A 205 11.07 36.97 7.15
CA VAL A 205 12.13 36.01 6.85
C VAL A 205 11.53 34.71 6.31
N GLU A 206 12.20 34.10 5.35
CA GLU A 206 11.88 32.76 4.87
C GLU A 206 13.00 31.79 5.29
N LEU A 207 12.60 30.66 5.86
CA LEU A 207 13.47 29.58 6.29
C LEU A 207 13.20 28.36 5.43
N CYS A 208 14.25 27.77 4.88
CA CYS A 208 14.16 26.54 4.11
C CYS A 208 14.50 25.35 5.00
N SER A 209 13.80 24.25 4.79
CA SER A 209 14.02 22.98 5.46
C SER A 209 14.03 21.85 4.45
N GLN A 210 14.98 20.92 4.56
CA GLN A 210 15.04 19.72 3.73
C GLN A 210 15.22 18.46 4.59
N ALA A 211 14.54 17.37 4.21
CA ALA A 211 14.67 16.07 4.84
C ALA A 211 14.67 14.96 3.77
N GLN A 212 15.38 13.86 4.04
CA GLN A 212 15.37 12.70 3.17
C GLN A 212 14.11 11.87 3.42
N VAL A 213 13.38 11.58 2.35
CA VAL A 213 12.23 10.68 2.35
C VAL A 213 12.71 9.23 2.35
N LEU A 214 12.45 8.54 3.45
CA LEU A 214 12.95 7.18 3.70
C LEU A 214 12.02 6.07 3.23
N LEU A 215 10.77 6.41 2.94
CA LEU A 215 9.76 5.45 2.53
C LEU A 215 9.47 5.67 1.04
N GLU A 216 9.78 4.66 0.24
CA GLU A 216 9.61 4.71 -1.22
C GLU A 216 8.16 5.04 -1.63
N GLU A 217 7.17 4.71 -0.79
CA GLU A 217 5.75 5.02 -1.02
C GLU A 217 5.43 6.51 -1.10
N PHE A 218 6.35 7.35 -0.64
CA PHE A 218 6.21 8.80 -0.69
C PHE A 218 7.10 9.45 -1.75
N ILE A 219 7.94 8.68 -2.44
CA ILE A 219 8.78 9.21 -3.51
C ILE A 219 7.96 9.19 -4.81
N PRO A 220 7.62 10.35 -5.39
CA PRO A 220 6.88 10.40 -6.64
C PRO A 220 7.69 9.80 -7.80
N GLU A 221 6.98 9.25 -8.76
CA GLU A 221 7.50 8.93 -10.09
C GLU A 221 7.46 10.16 -11.00
N ARG A 222 6.40 10.95 -10.88
CA ARG A 222 6.22 12.23 -11.58
C ARG A 222 5.63 13.27 -10.64
N GLN A 223 5.92 14.54 -10.91
CA GLN A 223 5.41 15.67 -10.13
C GLN A 223 4.90 16.76 -11.07
N LEU A 224 3.70 17.26 -10.78
CA LEU A 224 3.14 18.44 -11.43
C LEU A 224 3.46 19.68 -10.61
N GLY A 225 4.07 20.66 -11.27
CA GLY A 225 4.10 22.04 -10.78
C GLY A 225 2.90 22.79 -11.33
N LEU A 226 1.91 23.07 -10.49
CA LEU A 226 0.76 23.88 -10.92
C LEU A 226 1.16 25.34 -11.10
N PRO A 227 0.82 25.99 -12.24
CA PRO A 227 1.02 27.41 -12.44
C PRO A 227 0.27 28.21 -11.37
N VAL A 228 0.95 29.17 -10.73
CA VAL A 228 0.37 30.03 -9.69
C VAL A 228 -0.80 30.85 -10.26
N GLU A 229 -0.74 31.16 -11.55
CA GLU A 229 -1.76 31.89 -12.30
C GLU A 229 -3.11 31.16 -12.32
N LEU A 230 -3.11 29.82 -12.25
CA LEU A 230 -4.31 28.99 -12.26
C LEU A 230 -4.92 28.82 -10.88
N MET A 231 -4.12 28.52 -9.85
CA MET A 231 -4.65 28.12 -8.54
C MET A 231 -4.54 29.20 -7.45
N GLY A 232 -3.82 30.30 -7.73
CA GLY A 232 -3.46 31.31 -6.72
C GLY A 232 -2.47 30.82 -5.65
N ARG A 233 -2.13 29.53 -5.65
CA ARG A 233 -1.19 28.84 -4.76
C ARG A 233 -0.57 27.64 -5.44
N VAL A 234 0.64 27.26 -5.04
CA VAL A 234 1.29 26.04 -5.52
C VAL A 234 0.67 24.85 -4.79
N ILE A 235 -0.01 23.96 -5.52
CA ILE A 235 -0.45 22.66 -4.98
C ILE A 235 0.34 21.59 -5.73
N PRO A 236 1.30 20.91 -5.10
CA PRO A 236 1.99 19.82 -5.76
C PRO A 236 1.03 18.64 -5.93
N VAL A 237 1.04 18.04 -7.12
CA VAL A 237 0.35 16.76 -7.38
C VAL A 237 1.41 15.74 -7.74
N HIS A 238 1.38 14.62 -7.04
CA HIS A 238 2.40 13.57 -7.13
C HIS A 238 1.79 12.30 -7.73
N LEU A 239 2.43 11.77 -8.77
CA LEU A 239 2.12 10.44 -9.28
C LEU A 239 2.98 9.41 -8.53
N PRO A 240 2.40 8.43 -7.84
CA PRO A 240 3.18 7.42 -7.13
C PRO A 240 3.96 6.51 -8.08
N ARG A 241 5.03 5.91 -7.56
CA ARG A 241 5.80 4.89 -8.28
C ARG A 241 4.97 3.66 -8.62
N LYS A 242 5.24 3.10 -9.80
CA LYS A 242 4.51 1.95 -10.38
C LYS A 242 3.05 2.27 -10.66
N ALA A 243 2.75 3.53 -10.99
CA ALA A 243 1.44 3.86 -11.51
C ALA A 243 1.17 3.08 -12.82
N PRO A 244 -0.08 2.64 -13.06
CA PRO A 244 -0.50 2.07 -14.34
C PRO A 244 -0.10 2.96 -15.52
N GLU A 245 0.38 2.37 -16.62
CA GLU A 245 0.79 3.12 -17.82
C GLU A 245 -0.31 4.10 -18.33
N PRO A 246 -1.61 3.73 -18.38
CA PRO A 246 -2.65 4.69 -18.76
C PRO A 246 -2.77 5.90 -17.81
N LEU A 247 -2.54 5.70 -16.50
CA LEU A 247 -2.56 6.78 -15.53
C LEU A 247 -1.34 7.69 -15.69
N VAL A 248 -0.19 7.12 -16.05
CA VAL A 248 1.04 7.84 -16.38
C VAL A 248 0.82 8.72 -17.62
N ASP A 249 0.23 8.18 -18.68
CA ASP A 249 -0.05 8.91 -19.91
C ASP A 249 -1.02 10.07 -19.68
N LEU A 250 -2.09 9.84 -18.91
CA LEU A 250 -3.05 10.89 -18.55
C LEU A 250 -2.42 11.99 -17.69
N PHE A 251 -1.49 11.62 -16.80
CA PHE A 251 -0.73 12.58 -15.99
C PHE A 251 0.18 13.45 -16.85
N ASP A 252 0.79 12.88 -17.90
CA ASP A 252 1.64 13.62 -18.85
C ASP A 252 0.85 14.58 -19.71
N GLN A 253 -0.36 14.18 -20.13
CA GLN A 253 -1.29 15.07 -20.82
C GLN A 253 -1.70 16.24 -19.92
N LEU A 254 -1.98 15.97 -18.64
CA LEU A 254 -2.28 17.01 -17.67
C LEU A 254 -1.10 17.98 -17.49
N ASP A 255 0.14 17.46 -17.38
CA ASP A 255 1.35 18.28 -17.29
C ASP A 255 1.53 19.18 -18.54
N ALA A 256 1.33 18.60 -19.72
CA ALA A 256 1.41 19.33 -20.98
C ALA A 256 0.37 20.45 -21.05
N ALA A 257 -0.89 20.16 -20.69
CA ALA A 257 -1.99 21.13 -20.69
C ALA A 257 -1.76 22.27 -19.68
N LEU A 258 -1.24 21.96 -18.50
CA LEU A 258 -0.90 22.95 -17.49
C LEU A 258 0.24 23.87 -17.94
N LYS A 259 1.27 23.33 -18.60
CA LYS A 259 2.38 24.11 -19.17
C LYS A 259 1.93 25.06 -20.28
N THR A 260 0.88 24.72 -21.03
CA THR A 260 0.27 25.59 -22.04
C THR A 260 -0.83 26.49 -21.48
N ALA A 261 -1.12 26.41 -20.17
CA ALA A 261 -2.24 27.09 -19.52
C ALA A 261 -3.60 26.83 -20.19
N ASP A 262 -3.76 25.67 -20.83
CA ASP A 262 -5.03 25.26 -21.46
C ASP A 262 -5.95 24.64 -20.40
N THR A 263 -6.86 25.44 -19.85
CA THR A 263 -7.80 25.01 -18.81
C THR A 263 -8.76 23.92 -19.31
N VAL A 264 -9.07 23.88 -20.60
CA VAL A 264 -10.00 22.90 -21.16
C VAL A 264 -9.31 21.54 -21.22
N ALA A 265 -8.11 21.50 -21.82
CA ALA A 265 -7.31 20.28 -21.88
C ALA A 265 -6.92 19.77 -20.48
N ALA A 266 -6.56 20.67 -19.55
CA ALA A 266 -6.24 20.29 -18.18
C ALA A 266 -7.46 19.68 -17.45
N CYS A 267 -8.65 20.24 -17.64
CA CYS A 267 -9.89 19.69 -17.11
C CYS A 267 -10.22 18.33 -17.73
N GLU A 268 -9.94 18.14 -19.03
CA GLU A 268 -10.12 16.86 -19.73
C GLU A 268 -9.18 15.76 -19.21
N SER A 269 -7.89 16.07 -19.01
CA SER A 269 -6.94 15.11 -18.45
C SER A 269 -7.27 14.78 -16.98
N LEU A 270 -7.64 15.77 -16.15
CA LEU A 270 -8.09 15.53 -14.77
C LEU A 270 -9.31 14.60 -14.74
N ARG A 271 -10.25 14.80 -15.66
CA ARG A 271 -11.44 13.96 -15.83
C ARG A 271 -11.07 12.53 -16.22
N GLY A 272 -10.20 12.37 -17.22
CA GLY A 272 -9.72 11.06 -17.66
C GLY A 272 -9.03 10.29 -16.53
N MET A 273 -8.23 10.98 -15.71
CA MET A 273 -7.57 10.36 -14.55
C MET A 273 -8.57 9.85 -13.51
N LEU A 274 -9.57 10.66 -13.14
CA LEU A 274 -10.60 10.25 -12.17
C LEU A 274 -11.48 9.12 -12.72
N ASP A 275 -11.87 9.17 -13.99
CA ASP A 275 -12.60 8.08 -14.66
C ASP A 275 -11.81 6.77 -14.62
N PHE A 276 -10.52 6.82 -15.00
CA PHE A 276 -9.64 5.66 -14.94
C PHE A 276 -9.54 5.09 -13.52
N LEU A 277 -9.32 5.93 -12.51
CA LEU A 277 -9.19 5.48 -11.11
C LEU A 277 -10.49 4.82 -10.62
N ILE A 278 -11.66 5.39 -10.91
CA ILE A 278 -12.96 4.82 -10.53
C ILE A 278 -13.12 3.43 -11.15
N ARG A 279 -12.91 3.31 -12.47
CA ARG A 279 -13.07 2.02 -13.17
C ARG A 279 -12.04 1.00 -12.74
N TYR A 280 -10.78 1.40 -12.59
CA TYR A 280 -9.69 0.52 -12.16
C TYR A 280 -9.99 -0.07 -10.78
N PHE A 281 -10.30 0.78 -9.80
CA PHE A 281 -10.59 0.32 -8.45
C PHE A 281 -11.91 -0.45 -8.36
N ALA A 282 -12.94 -0.09 -9.14
CA ALA A 282 -14.18 -0.87 -9.21
C ALA A 282 -13.92 -2.31 -9.67
N GLY A 283 -13.10 -2.49 -10.71
CA GLY A 283 -12.73 -3.81 -11.22
C GLY A 283 -11.93 -4.63 -10.22
N VAL A 284 -10.90 -4.03 -9.61
CA VAL A 284 -10.08 -4.70 -8.59
C VAL A 284 -10.93 -5.09 -7.38
N ALA A 285 -11.74 -4.18 -6.85
CA ALA A 285 -12.57 -4.41 -5.67
C ALA A 285 -13.61 -5.51 -5.92
N TYR A 286 -14.29 -5.46 -7.07
CA TYR A 286 -15.28 -6.47 -7.46
C TYR A 286 -14.66 -7.86 -7.60
N LEU A 287 -13.52 -7.97 -8.30
CA LEU A 287 -12.87 -9.28 -8.48
C LEU A 287 -12.34 -9.85 -7.17
N LEU A 288 -11.83 -8.99 -6.29
CA LEU A 288 -11.39 -9.41 -4.97
C LEU A 288 -12.57 -9.89 -4.12
N TRP A 289 -13.70 -9.16 -4.13
CA TRP A 289 -14.93 -9.61 -3.49
C TRP A 289 -15.40 -10.97 -4.07
N LYS A 290 -15.42 -11.09 -5.39
CA LYS A 290 -15.79 -12.33 -6.10
C LYS A 290 -14.91 -13.51 -5.72
N ASP A 291 -13.61 -13.31 -5.54
CA ASP A 291 -12.66 -14.36 -5.15
C ASP A 291 -12.79 -14.76 -3.67
N LEU A 292 -13.17 -13.83 -2.80
CA LEU A 292 -13.36 -14.09 -1.36
C LEU A 292 -14.68 -14.82 -1.08
N ASP A 293 -15.81 -14.24 -1.51
CA ASP A 293 -17.15 -14.69 -1.07
C ASP A 293 -18.13 -14.98 -2.22
N GLY A 294 -17.73 -14.72 -3.47
CA GLY A 294 -18.62 -14.87 -4.62
C GLY A 294 -19.69 -13.77 -4.68
N ALA A 295 -19.26 -12.58 -5.11
CA ALA A 295 -20.05 -11.36 -5.30
C ALA A 295 -21.55 -11.57 -5.60
N ASP A 296 -22.39 -10.75 -4.97
CA ASP A 296 -23.84 -10.85 -5.05
C ASP A 296 -24.41 -10.55 -6.46
N PRO A 297 -25.69 -10.86 -6.74
CA PRO A 297 -26.28 -10.65 -8.07
C PRO A 297 -26.30 -9.18 -8.52
N GLU A 298 -26.47 -8.23 -7.60
CA GLU A 298 -26.48 -6.81 -7.93
C GLU A 298 -25.11 -6.32 -8.36
N ALA A 299 -24.06 -6.70 -7.64
CA ALA A 299 -22.67 -6.39 -7.99
C ALA A 299 -22.28 -7.00 -9.35
N ARG A 300 -22.75 -8.21 -9.66
CA ARG A 300 -22.55 -8.81 -11.00
C ARG A 300 -23.23 -7.99 -12.09
N LYS A 301 -24.48 -7.55 -11.86
CA LYS A 301 -25.21 -6.71 -12.80
C LYS A 301 -24.48 -5.38 -13.04
N LEU A 302 -23.99 -4.74 -11.98
CA LEU A 302 -23.20 -3.51 -12.08
C LEU A 302 -21.87 -3.74 -12.83
N ALA A 303 -21.20 -4.86 -12.59
CA ALA A 303 -19.97 -5.23 -13.30
C ALA A 303 -20.23 -5.46 -14.79
N GLU A 304 -21.30 -6.15 -15.15
CA GLU A 304 -21.70 -6.37 -16.56
C GLU A 304 -22.00 -5.04 -17.28
N GLN A 305 -22.41 -4.02 -16.52
CA GLN A 305 -22.67 -2.65 -16.96
C GLN A 305 -21.47 -1.70 -16.77
N SER A 306 -20.26 -2.24 -16.55
CA SER A 306 -19.02 -1.46 -16.32
C SER A 306 -18.60 -0.51 -17.45
N VAL A 307 -19.31 -0.52 -18.59
CA VAL A 307 -19.16 0.53 -19.62
C VAL A 307 -19.60 1.90 -19.08
N PHE A 308 -20.61 1.93 -18.21
CA PHE A 308 -21.13 3.15 -17.59
C PHE A 308 -20.36 3.47 -16.31
N ILE A 309 -19.80 4.70 -16.22
CA ILE A 309 -19.00 5.10 -15.05
C ILE A 309 -19.83 5.13 -13.76
N SER A 310 -21.12 5.47 -13.83
CA SER A 310 -22.04 5.41 -12.68
C SER A 310 -22.18 3.99 -12.11
N CYS A 311 -22.18 2.97 -12.98
CA CYS A 311 -22.16 1.57 -12.54
C CYS A 311 -20.82 1.20 -11.90
N CYS A 312 -19.69 1.70 -12.41
CA CYS A 312 -18.38 1.50 -11.78
C CYS A 312 -18.28 2.17 -10.41
N GLU A 313 -18.79 3.39 -10.26
CA GLU A 313 -18.81 4.12 -8.98
C GLU A 313 -19.65 3.36 -7.93
N ALA A 314 -20.87 2.96 -8.30
CA ALA A 314 -21.74 2.17 -7.43
C ALA A 314 -21.14 0.78 -7.10
N LEU A 315 -20.50 0.13 -8.09
CA LEU A 315 -19.81 -1.14 -7.89
C LEU A 315 -18.64 -1.00 -6.92
N LEU A 316 -17.85 0.08 -7.03
CA LEU A 316 -16.73 0.35 -6.15
C LEU A 316 -17.22 0.59 -4.72
N ALA A 317 -18.21 1.47 -4.52
CA ALA A 317 -18.78 1.75 -3.20
C ALA A 317 -19.30 0.48 -2.52
N ARG A 318 -20.09 -0.33 -3.25
CA ARG A 318 -20.62 -1.60 -2.74
C ARG A 318 -19.53 -2.62 -2.43
N SER A 319 -18.53 -2.75 -3.30
CA SER A 319 -17.43 -3.69 -3.13
C SER A 319 -16.57 -3.32 -1.91
N LEU A 320 -16.29 -2.03 -1.71
CA LEU A 320 -15.52 -1.56 -0.54
C LEU A 320 -16.26 -1.84 0.76
N GLU A 321 -17.57 -1.64 0.82
CA GLU A 321 -18.36 -1.93 2.03
C GLU A 321 -18.32 -3.41 2.39
N HIS A 322 -18.36 -4.29 1.39
CA HIS A 322 -18.17 -5.71 1.61
C HIS A 322 -16.74 -6.06 2.04
N LEU A 323 -15.72 -5.50 1.40
CA LEU A 323 -14.32 -5.82 1.68
C LEU A 323 -13.85 -5.37 3.08
N LYS A 324 -14.50 -4.35 3.68
CA LYS A 324 -14.30 -4.00 5.09
C LYS A 324 -14.58 -5.16 6.05
N GLN A 325 -15.46 -6.08 5.66
CA GLN A 325 -15.84 -7.26 6.46
C GLN A 325 -14.81 -8.39 6.38
N HIS A 326 -13.76 -8.24 5.57
CA HIS A 326 -12.69 -9.22 5.35
C HIS A 326 -11.32 -8.76 5.86
N PRO A 327 -11.17 -8.45 7.17
CA PRO A 327 -9.93 -7.88 7.71
C PRO A 327 -8.73 -8.85 7.66
N ASP A 328 -8.99 -10.15 7.51
CA ASP A 328 -7.96 -11.21 7.45
C ASP A 328 -7.33 -11.35 6.06
N SER A 329 -7.97 -10.81 5.02
CA SER A 329 -7.42 -10.83 3.66
C SER A 329 -6.44 -9.67 3.49
N MET A 330 -5.16 -9.98 3.30
CA MET A 330 -4.13 -8.97 3.03
C MET A 330 -4.46 -8.12 1.81
N ALA A 331 -4.95 -8.75 0.73
CA ALA A 331 -5.38 -8.03 -0.46
C ALA A 331 -6.56 -7.07 -0.18
N ALA A 332 -7.53 -7.49 0.65
CA ALA A 332 -8.65 -6.62 1.01
C ALA A 332 -8.18 -5.46 1.89
N LYS A 333 -7.28 -5.73 2.84
CA LYS A 333 -6.68 -4.71 3.70
C LYS A 333 -5.92 -3.66 2.89
N GLU A 334 -5.05 -4.08 1.97
CA GLU A 334 -4.30 -3.14 1.13
C GLU A 334 -5.23 -2.28 0.28
N LEU A 335 -6.25 -2.87 -0.35
CA LEU A 335 -7.21 -2.13 -1.16
C LEU A 335 -8.09 -1.19 -0.32
N VAL A 336 -8.63 -1.65 0.80
CA VAL A 336 -9.46 -0.84 1.70
C VAL A 336 -8.65 0.33 2.27
N SER A 337 -7.35 0.15 2.51
CA SER A 337 -6.47 1.22 3.02
C SER A 337 -6.32 2.42 2.08
N VAL A 338 -6.62 2.25 0.78
CA VAL A 338 -6.66 3.35 -0.19
C VAL A 338 -7.82 4.32 0.12
N PHE A 339 -8.92 3.81 0.68
CA PHE A 339 -10.14 4.58 0.89
C PHE A 339 -10.43 4.86 2.37
N PHE A 340 -10.07 3.94 3.25
CA PHE A 340 -10.43 4.01 4.66
C PHE A 340 -9.21 3.87 5.57
N THR A 341 -9.21 4.63 6.65
CA THR A 341 -8.35 4.45 7.81
C THR A 341 -9.16 3.86 8.95
N ARG A 342 -8.51 3.22 9.92
CA ARG A 342 -9.18 2.81 11.15
C ARG A 342 -8.99 3.90 12.21
N ASN A 343 -10.05 4.25 12.91
CA ASN A 343 -9.95 5.09 14.11
C ASN A 343 -9.60 4.25 15.35
N GLU A 344 -9.53 4.90 16.51
CA GLU A 344 -9.20 4.26 17.79
C GLU A 344 -10.19 3.16 18.21
N LEU A 345 -11.41 3.20 17.67
CA LEU A 345 -12.47 2.19 17.89
C LEU A 345 -12.41 1.06 16.86
N PHE A 346 -11.37 1.01 16.02
CA PHE A 346 -11.21 0.12 14.88
C PHE A 346 -12.31 0.26 13.81
N GLU A 347 -13.02 1.38 13.83
CA GLU A 347 -14.04 1.70 12.84
C GLU A 347 -13.38 2.29 11.59
N PHE A 348 -13.90 1.91 10.42
CA PHE A 348 -13.43 2.45 9.15
C PHE A 348 -13.97 3.87 8.94
N VAL A 349 -13.07 4.84 8.89
CA VAL A 349 -13.33 6.26 8.61
C VAL A 349 -12.78 6.59 7.22
N PRO A 350 -13.46 7.44 6.41
CA PRO A 350 -12.93 7.90 5.14
C PRO A 350 -11.53 8.52 5.30
N ARG A 351 -10.60 8.17 4.40
CA ARG A 351 -9.20 8.63 4.48
C ARG A 351 -9.00 10.07 3.99
N GLY A 352 -9.90 10.56 3.15
CA GLY A 352 -9.82 11.90 2.59
C GLY A 352 -10.98 12.19 1.63
N HIS A 353 -10.89 13.35 0.96
CA HIS A 353 -11.97 13.88 0.13
C HIS A 353 -12.39 12.95 -1.01
N HIS A 354 -11.46 12.16 -1.57
CA HIS A 354 -11.80 11.19 -2.62
C HIS A 354 -12.77 10.12 -2.14
N THR A 355 -12.65 9.68 -0.88
CA THR A 355 -13.55 8.66 -0.32
C THR A 355 -14.86 9.28 0.12
N GLU A 356 -14.84 10.49 0.68
CA GLU A 356 -16.06 11.23 1.04
C GLU A 356 -16.93 11.46 -0.20
N ILE A 357 -16.35 11.96 -1.29
CA ILE A 357 -17.09 12.21 -2.52
C ILE A 357 -17.53 10.89 -3.17
N LEU A 358 -16.70 9.85 -3.14
CA LEU A 358 -17.10 8.52 -3.63
C LEU A 358 -18.30 7.93 -2.87
N GLN A 359 -18.48 8.28 -1.59
CA GLN A 359 -19.66 7.89 -0.81
C GLN A 359 -20.92 8.67 -1.19
N LEU A 360 -20.79 9.78 -1.92
CA LEU A 360 -21.87 10.51 -2.56
C LEU A 360 -22.13 9.91 -3.95
N GLU A 361 -22.64 8.68 -3.96
CA GLU A 361 -22.88 7.92 -5.19
C GLU A 361 -23.48 8.78 -6.30
N GLY A 362 -22.79 8.87 -7.45
CA GLY A 362 -23.25 9.59 -8.62
C GLY A 362 -22.59 10.94 -8.83
N VAL A 363 -21.88 11.50 -7.84
CA VAL A 363 -21.23 12.82 -7.96
C VAL A 363 -20.04 12.76 -8.90
N LEU A 364 -19.14 11.78 -8.74
CA LEU A 364 -17.95 11.68 -9.59
C LEU A 364 -18.32 11.22 -10.99
N SER A 365 -19.20 10.22 -11.11
CA SER A 365 -19.69 9.77 -12.41
C SER A 365 -20.39 10.87 -13.19
N ALA A 366 -21.25 11.67 -12.56
CA ALA A 366 -21.91 12.80 -13.22
C ALA A 366 -20.90 13.83 -13.75
N TRP A 367 -19.87 14.15 -12.97
CA TRP A 367 -18.83 15.08 -13.41
C TRP A 367 -17.96 14.51 -14.53
N CYS A 368 -17.60 13.22 -14.47
CA CYS A 368 -16.83 12.56 -15.53
C CYS A 368 -17.57 12.48 -16.88
N LEU A 369 -18.90 12.62 -16.88
CA LEU A 369 -19.70 12.68 -18.10
C LEU A 369 -19.68 14.06 -18.77
N LEU A 370 -19.19 15.13 -18.11
CA LEU A 370 -19.03 16.44 -18.73
C LEU A 370 -17.95 16.40 -19.82
N GLU A 371 -18.22 17.00 -20.98
CA GLU A 371 -17.23 17.19 -22.04
C GLU A 371 -16.59 18.60 -21.92
N PRO A 372 -15.31 18.70 -21.55
CA PRO A 372 -14.64 20.00 -21.50
C PRO A 372 -14.64 20.69 -22.86
N GLY A 373 -14.93 21.99 -22.87
CA GLY A 373 -15.01 22.79 -24.11
C GLY A 373 -16.34 22.68 -24.86
N LYS A 374 -17.35 21.99 -24.30
CA LYS A 374 -18.71 21.93 -24.86
C LYS A 374 -19.76 22.08 -23.75
N GLY A 375 -20.96 22.51 -24.14
CA GLY A 375 -22.11 22.67 -23.24
C GLY A 375 -21.74 23.46 -22.00
N GLU A 376 -21.94 22.88 -20.83
CA GLU A 376 -21.61 23.52 -19.55
C GLU A 376 -20.15 23.89 -19.35
N LEU A 377 -19.22 23.14 -19.96
CA LEU A 377 -17.79 23.40 -19.86
C LEU A 377 -17.27 24.14 -21.11
N GLU A 378 -18.16 24.78 -21.89
CA GLU A 378 -17.74 25.59 -23.05
C GLU A 378 -16.87 26.78 -22.62
N ALA A 379 -17.21 27.41 -21.50
CA ALA A 379 -16.47 28.55 -20.98
C ALA A 379 -15.17 28.11 -20.27
N PRO A 380 -13.98 28.60 -20.67
CA PRO A 380 -12.71 28.28 -20.00
C PRO A 380 -12.69 28.62 -18.51
N SER A 381 -13.41 29.68 -18.11
CA SER A 381 -13.56 30.06 -16.70
C SER A 381 -14.32 29.01 -15.88
N ARG A 382 -15.29 28.31 -16.49
CA ARG A 382 -16.02 27.23 -15.83
C ARG A 382 -15.18 25.96 -15.75
N CYS A 383 -14.42 25.62 -16.80
CA CYS A 383 -13.40 24.56 -16.75
C CYS A 383 -12.38 24.82 -15.64
N ARG A 384 -11.90 26.05 -15.50
CA ARG A 384 -10.98 26.43 -14.43
C ARG A 384 -11.59 26.20 -13.04
N HIS A 385 -12.84 26.62 -12.84
CA HIS A 385 -13.52 26.44 -11.57
C HIS A 385 -13.71 24.95 -11.21
N GLU A 386 -14.13 24.14 -12.19
CA GLU A 386 -14.29 22.69 -12.01
C GLU A 386 -12.94 21.98 -11.82
N PHE A 387 -11.88 22.43 -12.50
CA PHE A 387 -10.53 21.96 -12.27
C PHE A 387 -10.06 22.26 -10.84
N GLU A 388 -10.23 23.50 -10.37
CA GLU A 388 -9.90 23.92 -9.00
C GLU A 388 -10.66 23.09 -7.95
N ARG A 389 -11.91 22.70 -8.27
CA ARG A 389 -12.80 21.89 -7.43
C ARG A 389 -12.35 20.44 -7.32
N TYR A 390 -12.01 19.77 -8.42
CA TYR A 390 -11.74 18.33 -8.43
C TYR A 390 -10.26 17.95 -8.33
N LEU A 391 -9.34 18.91 -8.51
CA LEU A 391 -7.90 18.65 -8.36
C LEU A 391 -7.50 18.17 -6.95
N PRO A 392 -8.02 18.72 -5.83
CA PRO A 392 -7.74 18.19 -4.50
C PRO A 392 -8.17 16.73 -4.35
N VAL A 393 -9.29 16.34 -4.99
CA VAL A 393 -9.81 14.97 -4.99
C VAL A 393 -8.82 14.02 -5.67
N LEU A 394 -8.33 14.39 -6.86
CA LEU A 394 -7.30 13.61 -7.55
C LEU A 394 -6.02 13.51 -6.71
N ARG A 395 -5.54 14.63 -6.17
CA ARG A 395 -4.32 14.66 -5.35
C ARG A 395 -4.44 13.69 -4.18
N ASP A 396 -5.49 13.79 -3.38
CA ASP A 396 -5.68 12.97 -2.19
C ASP A 396 -5.83 11.48 -2.55
N TRP A 397 -6.46 11.18 -3.69
CA TRP A 397 -6.57 9.81 -4.21
C TRP A 397 -5.20 9.25 -4.60
N LEU A 398 -4.42 9.99 -5.42
CA LEU A 398 -3.08 9.56 -5.84
C LEU A 398 -2.16 9.34 -4.63
N GLU A 399 -2.21 10.23 -3.65
CA GLU A 399 -1.45 10.09 -2.40
C GLU A 399 -1.83 8.83 -1.63
N SER A 400 -3.13 8.51 -1.57
CA SER A 400 -3.65 7.33 -0.87
C SER A 400 -3.29 6.02 -1.58
N CYS A 401 -3.12 6.05 -2.91
CA CYS A 401 -2.76 4.91 -3.74
C CYS A 401 -1.29 4.49 -3.65
N GLY A 402 -0.39 5.35 -3.15
CA GLY A 402 1.05 5.14 -3.32
C GLY A 402 1.57 3.80 -2.77
N ARG A 403 1.10 3.43 -1.58
CA ARG A 403 1.45 2.12 -0.99
C ARG A 403 0.88 0.95 -1.78
N TYR A 404 -0.42 1.03 -2.13
CA TYR A 404 -1.11 0.01 -2.90
C TYR A 404 -0.36 -0.24 -4.23
N LEU A 405 -0.02 0.81 -4.97
CA LEU A 405 0.66 0.70 -6.26
C LEU A 405 2.05 0.07 -6.12
N LEU A 406 2.81 0.41 -5.08
CA LEU A 406 4.12 -0.19 -4.82
C LEU A 406 4.06 -1.69 -4.52
N GLU A 407 3.03 -2.12 -3.79
CA GLU A 407 2.82 -3.51 -3.38
C GLU A 407 2.13 -4.36 -4.47
N THR A 408 1.56 -3.72 -5.49
CA THR A 408 0.93 -4.40 -6.63
C THR A 408 1.86 -4.61 -7.82
N GLU A 409 1.55 -5.62 -8.62
CA GLU A 409 2.13 -5.80 -9.96
C GLU A 409 1.02 -5.74 -11.00
N HIS A 410 1.23 -4.94 -12.04
CA HIS A 410 0.28 -4.78 -13.15
C HIS A 410 0.84 -5.43 -14.41
N PHE A 411 -0.02 -6.15 -15.13
CA PHE A 411 0.28 -6.79 -16.39
C PHE A 411 -0.71 -6.24 -17.42
N PHE A 412 -0.22 -5.39 -18.32
CA PHE A 412 -1.03 -4.76 -19.37
C PHE A 412 -0.86 -5.50 -20.69
N GLU A 413 -1.98 -5.72 -21.38
CA GLU A 413 -2.00 -6.08 -22.79
C GLU A 413 -2.38 -4.84 -23.63
N PRO A 414 -1.95 -4.77 -24.90
CA PRO A 414 -2.22 -3.62 -25.76
C PRO A 414 -3.72 -3.33 -25.89
N VAL A 415 -4.09 -2.06 -25.83
CA VAL A 415 -5.47 -1.58 -25.89
C VAL A 415 -6.14 -2.04 -27.19
N GLN A 416 -7.26 -2.74 -27.07
CA GLN A 416 -8.09 -3.14 -28.22
C GLN A 416 -9.44 -2.44 -28.13
N SER A 417 -9.71 -1.51 -29.07
CA SER A 417 -11.01 -0.83 -29.20
C SER A 417 -11.45 -0.05 -27.94
N GLY A 418 -10.53 0.62 -27.23
CA GLY A 418 -10.82 1.39 -26.01
C GLY A 418 -10.97 0.54 -24.74
N ARG A 419 -10.95 -0.79 -24.86
CA ARG A 419 -10.86 -1.72 -23.74
C ARG A 419 -9.39 -1.96 -23.39
N LEU A 420 -9.08 -1.81 -22.11
CA LEU A 420 -7.77 -2.11 -21.56
C LEU A 420 -7.79 -3.48 -20.91
N GLU A 421 -6.88 -4.32 -21.36
CA GLU A 421 -6.71 -5.65 -20.81
C GLU A 421 -5.66 -5.63 -19.69
N VAL A 422 -6.09 -5.92 -18.45
CA VAL A 422 -5.23 -5.80 -17.26
C VAL A 422 -5.38 -6.99 -16.36
N SER A 423 -4.25 -7.55 -15.93
CA SER A 423 -4.19 -8.37 -14.73
C SER A 423 -3.42 -7.64 -13.63
N VAL A 424 -3.88 -7.76 -12.39
CA VAL A 424 -3.26 -7.13 -11.22
C VAL A 424 -2.99 -8.20 -10.17
N ARG A 425 -1.76 -8.24 -9.66
CA ARG A 425 -1.44 -9.01 -8.46
C ARG A 425 -1.51 -8.09 -7.24
N VAL A 426 -2.45 -8.36 -6.33
CA VAL A 426 -2.61 -7.64 -5.05
C VAL A 426 -2.30 -8.63 -3.93
N ALA A 427 -1.20 -8.38 -3.20
CA ALA A 427 -0.67 -9.31 -2.19
C ALA A 427 -0.52 -10.75 -2.75
N ASP A 428 -1.25 -11.72 -2.19
CA ASP A 428 -1.24 -13.13 -2.59
C ASP A 428 -2.26 -13.50 -3.67
N ARG A 429 -3.04 -12.51 -4.16
CA ARG A 429 -4.14 -12.71 -5.13
C ARG A 429 -3.77 -12.18 -6.50
N PHE A 430 -4.13 -12.95 -7.53
CA PHE A 430 -4.00 -12.55 -8.94
C PHE A 430 -5.40 -12.32 -9.50
N LEU A 431 -5.69 -11.09 -9.90
CA LEU A 431 -6.98 -10.63 -10.35
C LEU A 431 -6.89 -10.31 -11.84
N ASP A 432 -7.70 -10.97 -12.65
CA ASP A 432 -7.76 -10.77 -14.09
C ASP A 432 -8.99 -9.92 -14.43
N LEU A 433 -8.78 -8.64 -14.76
CA LEU A 433 -9.84 -7.69 -15.11
C LEU A 433 -10.48 -8.00 -16.48
N ASN A 434 -9.98 -9.00 -17.20
CA ASN A 434 -10.53 -9.43 -18.49
C ASN A 434 -11.63 -10.49 -18.37
N GLN A 435 -11.87 -11.02 -17.17
CA GLN A 435 -12.94 -12.00 -16.97
C GLN A 435 -14.30 -11.46 -17.43
N SER A 436 -15.13 -12.33 -18.02
CA SER A 436 -16.33 -12.02 -18.82
C SER A 436 -17.42 -11.15 -18.19
N GLN A 437 -17.26 -10.71 -16.95
CA GLN A 437 -18.26 -9.94 -16.20
C GLN A 437 -17.83 -8.50 -15.92
N PHE A 438 -16.56 -8.13 -16.09
CA PHE A 438 -16.10 -6.75 -15.93
C PHE A 438 -15.22 -6.38 -17.13
N SER A 439 -15.25 -5.12 -17.57
CA SER A 439 -14.38 -4.62 -18.62
C SER A 439 -13.88 -3.23 -18.24
N LEU A 440 -12.56 -3.09 -18.22
CA LEU A 440 -11.92 -1.80 -17.97
C LEU A 440 -11.88 -1.00 -19.28
N TRP A 441 -12.63 0.10 -19.34
CA TRP A 441 -12.66 1.02 -20.47
C TRP A 441 -11.83 2.26 -20.16
N ILE A 442 -10.97 2.67 -21.08
CA ILE A 442 -10.26 3.96 -20.99
C ILE A 442 -11.10 5.06 -21.65
N GLU A 443 -11.75 4.72 -22.78
CA GLU A 443 -12.69 5.58 -23.48
C GLU A 443 -13.98 4.80 -23.75
N PRO A 444 -15.09 5.09 -23.05
CA PRO A 444 -16.34 4.40 -23.31
C PRO A 444 -16.89 4.75 -24.70
N PRO A 445 -17.56 3.80 -25.40
CA PRO A 445 -18.22 4.08 -26.68
C PRO A 445 -19.30 5.15 -26.52
N ALA A 446 -19.43 6.05 -27.50
CA ALA A 446 -20.33 7.21 -27.46
C ALA A 446 -21.78 6.87 -27.09
N VAL A 447 -22.29 5.72 -27.54
CA VAL A 447 -23.66 5.25 -27.27
C VAL A 447 -23.93 5.02 -25.77
N ALA A 448 -22.92 4.62 -25.00
CA ALA A 448 -23.06 4.43 -23.56
C ALA A 448 -23.16 5.76 -22.78
N ARG A 449 -22.79 6.90 -23.38
CA ARG A 449 -22.92 8.20 -22.71
C ARG A 449 -24.37 8.68 -22.66
N ASP A 450 -25.13 8.43 -23.72
CA ASP A 450 -26.51 8.92 -23.85
C ASP A 450 -27.52 8.06 -23.07
N GLU A 451 -27.31 6.73 -22.96
CA GLU A 451 -28.23 5.82 -22.24
C GLU A 451 -28.08 5.87 -20.71
N ALA A 452 -26.91 6.28 -20.18
CA ALA A 452 -26.64 6.33 -18.73
C ALA A 452 -27.53 7.32 -17.96
N LEU A 453 -28.17 8.23 -18.70
CA LEU A 453 -28.84 9.43 -18.21
C LEU A 453 -30.36 9.30 -18.11
N ALA A 454 -30.94 8.10 -18.19
CA ALA A 454 -32.40 7.89 -18.18
C ALA A 454 -32.95 7.49 -16.79
N PRO A 455 -33.55 8.41 -16.01
CA PRO A 455 -34.17 8.09 -14.72
C PRO A 455 -35.60 7.55 -14.89
N SER A 456 -35.75 6.25 -15.17
CA SER A 456 -37.06 5.66 -15.50
C SER A 456 -37.89 5.16 -14.30
N ARG A 457 -37.43 5.33 -13.05
CA ARG A 457 -38.16 4.83 -11.87
C ARG A 457 -39.04 5.92 -11.23
N PRO A 458 -40.36 5.68 -11.05
CA PRO A 458 -41.23 6.62 -10.35
C PRO A 458 -40.79 6.84 -8.91
N LEU A 459 -40.99 8.05 -8.41
CA LEU A 459 -40.71 8.44 -7.03
C LEU A 459 -41.85 7.97 -6.11
N ARG A 460 -41.50 7.32 -5.00
CA ARG A 460 -42.47 6.96 -3.96
C ARG A 460 -42.74 8.19 -3.08
N ILE A 461 -43.98 8.63 -3.03
CA ILE A 461 -44.40 9.79 -2.22
C ILE A 461 -44.88 9.28 -0.85
N PRO A 462 -44.29 9.75 0.27
CA PRO A 462 -44.75 9.36 1.61
C PRO A 462 -46.20 9.81 1.87
N PRO A 463 -47.08 8.95 2.43
CA PRO A 463 -48.52 9.25 2.51
C PRO A 463 -48.87 10.40 3.48
N LYS A 464 -48.00 10.70 4.45
CA LYS A 464 -48.17 11.77 5.44
C LYS A 464 -47.14 12.90 5.28
N CYS A 465 -46.51 13.04 4.12
CA CYS A 465 -45.67 14.22 3.89
C CYS A 465 -46.52 15.50 3.83
N PRO A 466 -45.91 16.66 4.12
CA PRO A 466 -46.43 18.00 3.87
C PRO A 466 -47.21 18.13 2.56
N GLN A 467 -48.34 18.85 2.55
CA GLN A 467 -49.21 18.94 1.38
C GLN A 467 -48.50 19.67 0.24
N VAL A 468 -47.81 20.77 0.51
CA VAL A 468 -47.01 21.48 -0.50
C VAL A 468 -45.90 20.59 -1.06
N LEU A 469 -45.17 19.86 -0.22
CA LEU A 469 -44.17 18.90 -0.69
C LEU A 469 -44.79 17.81 -1.56
N ARG A 470 -45.94 17.25 -1.14
CA ARG A 470 -46.65 16.22 -1.89
C ARG A 470 -46.97 16.67 -3.31
N ASP A 471 -47.38 17.91 -3.48
CA ASP A 471 -47.73 18.48 -4.78
C ASP A 471 -46.48 18.71 -5.64
N ILE A 472 -45.37 19.21 -5.07
CA ILE A 472 -44.07 19.28 -5.77
C ILE A 472 -43.60 17.89 -6.22
N LEU A 473 -43.72 16.87 -5.37
CA LEU A 473 -43.31 15.49 -5.68
C LEU A 473 -44.22 14.84 -6.72
N ARG A 474 -45.51 15.14 -6.73
CA ARG A 474 -46.45 14.72 -7.79
C ARG A 474 -46.07 15.33 -9.13
N ARG A 475 -45.76 16.63 -9.15
CA ARG A 475 -45.27 17.33 -10.33
C ARG A 475 -43.99 16.69 -10.88
N LEU A 476 -43.02 16.40 -10.01
CA LEU A 476 -41.81 15.65 -10.39
C LEU A 476 -42.15 14.29 -11.01
N ASN A 477 -43.06 13.53 -10.40
CA ASN A 477 -43.48 12.24 -10.94
C ASN A 477 -44.11 12.37 -12.33
N ILE A 478 -44.98 13.35 -12.56
CA ILE A 478 -45.57 13.59 -13.89
C ILE A 478 -44.48 13.77 -14.94
N TYR A 479 -43.52 14.65 -14.68
CA TYR A 479 -42.45 14.94 -15.64
C TYR A 479 -41.46 13.78 -15.82
N LEU A 480 -41.22 12.98 -14.78
CA LEU A 480 -40.47 11.72 -14.90
C LEU A 480 -41.17 10.73 -15.85
N HIS A 481 -42.51 10.62 -15.78
CA HIS A 481 -43.28 9.73 -16.67
C HIS A 481 -43.36 10.26 -18.11
N GLN A 482 -43.36 11.59 -18.28
CA GLN A 482 -43.36 12.24 -19.59
C GLN A 482 -41.98 12.23 -20.26
N ASP A 483 -40.93 11.78 -19.56
CA ASP A 483 -39.52 11.92 -19.96
C ASP A 483 -39.17 13.37 -20.34
N ASP A 484 -39.71 14.34 -19.59
CA ASP A 484 -39.32 15.76 -19.67
C ASP A 484 -38.24 16.03 -18.63
N PRO A 485 -36.94 15.93 -19.00
CA PRO A 485 -35.86 16.07 -18.03
C PRO A 485 -35.79 17.49 -17.46
N VAL A 486 -36.16 18.51 -18.22
CA VAL A 486 -36.04 19.91 -17.79
C VAL A 486 -37.02 20.18 -16.67
N GLN A 487 -38.29 19.88 -16.89
CA GLN A 487 -39.33 20.11 -15.88
C GLN A 487 -39.20 19.15 -14.69
N ALA A 488 -38.72 17.92 -14.92
CA ALA A 488 -38.40 17.00 -13.84
C ALA A 488 -37.22 17.52 -13.00
N CYS A 489 -36.15 18.06 -13.61
CA CYS A 489 -35.03 18.63 -12.88
C CYS A 489 -35.42 19.87 -12.07
N VAL A 490 -36.23 20.76 -12.64
CA VAL A 490 -36.81 21.92 -11.92
C VAL A 490 -37.63 21.45 -10.72
N SER A 491 -38.46 20.42 -10.88
CA SER A 491 -39.26 19.88 -9.78
C SER A 491 -38.42 19.16 -8.73
N LEU A 492 -37.33 18.50 -9.13
CA LEU A 492 -36.34 17.91 -8.24
C LEU A 492 -35.62 18.96 -7.40
N ARG A 493 -35.19 20.06 -8.03
CA ARG A 493 -34.60 21.23 -7.35
C ARG A 493 -35.56 21.78 -6.30
N ASP A 494 -36.80 22.04 -6.68
CA ASP A 494 -37.79 22.61 -5.77
C ASP A 494 -38.13 21.64 -4.61
N SER A 495 -38.09 20.33 -4.86
CA SER A 495 -38.26 19.31 -3.82
C SER A 495 -37.14 19.34 -2.78
N LEU A 496 -35.89 19.47 -3.24
CA LEU A 496 -34.71 19.52 -2.36
C LEU A 496 -34.58 20.86 -1.64
N ASP A 497 -34.94 21.97 -2.30
CA ASP A 497 -35.03 23.29 -1.65
C ASP A 497 -36.05 23.26 -0.50
N TYR A 498 -37.26 22.72 -0.76
CA TYR A 498 -38.29 22.54 0.27
C TYR A 498 -37.77 21.68 1.43
N LEU A 499 -37.22 20.50 1.15
CA LEU A 499 -36.74 19.58 2.21
C LEU A 499 -35.63 20.21 3.04
N THR A 500 -34.69 20.92 2.42
CA THR A 500 -33.59 21.59 3.13
C THR A 500 -34.13 22.66 4.09
N ARG A 501 -35.04 23.52 3.60
CA ARG A 501 -35.66 24.56 4.42
C ARG A 501 -36.56 23.97 5.51
N TYR A 502 -37.31 22.92 5.19
CA TYR A 502 -38.20 22.24 6.12
C TYR A 502 -37.40 21.59 7.25
N SER A 503 -36.35 20.85 6.90
CA SER A 503 -35.49 20.20 7.89
C SER A 503 -34.70 21.20 8.73
N ALA A 504 -34.24 22.32 8.15
CA ALA A 504 -33.56 23.38 8.91
C ALA A 504 -34.48 24.01 9.96
N GLY A 505 -35.70 24.37 9.56
CA GLY A 505 -36.72 24.91 10.45
C GLY A 505 -37.14 23.90 11.51
N LEU A 506 -37.41 22.66 11.10
CA LEU A 506 -37.77 21.56 11.99
C LEU A 506 -36.69 21.30 13.05
N ALA A 507 -35.42 21.23 12.65
CA ALA A 507 -34.32 21.00 13.57
C ALA A 507 -34.10 22.18 14.53
N ALA A 508 -34.23 23.42 14.05
CA ALA A 508 -34.11 24.61 14.89
C ALA A 508 -35.26 24.71 15.90
N ALA A 509 -36.51 24.50 15.46
CA ALA A 509 -37.69 24.51 16.32
C ALA A 509 -37.65 23.38 17.35
N ALA A 510 -37.32 22.15 16.92
CA ALA A 510 -37.15 21.03 17.83
C ALA A 510 -36.06 21.33 18.88
N PHE A 511 -34.97 22.00 18.50
CA PHE A 511 -33.94 22.33 19.47
C PHE A 511 -34.36 23.41 20.46
N ARG A 512 -35.19 24.38 20.07
CA ARG A 512 -35.76 25.38 21.00
C ARG A 512 -36.69 24.75 22.03
N GLU A 513 -37.48 23.76 21.62
CA GLU A 513 -38.35 23.01 22.53
C GLU A 513 -37.56 22.18 23.53
N LEU A 514 -36.44 21.58 23.10
CA LEU A 514 -35.64 20.66 23.91
C LEU A 514 -34.50 21.37 24.68
N GLY A 515 -34.19 22.64 24.38
CA GLY A 515 -33.08 23.38 24.99
C GLY A 515 -32.82 24.78 24.42
N THR A 516 -31.68 25.38 24.78
CA THR A 516 -31.29 26.72 24.28
C THR A 516 -30.42 26.62 23.03
N LEU A 517 -30.97 27.02 21.88
CA LEU A 517 -30.27 27.11 20.60
C LEU A 517 -29.03 28.03 20.70
N PRO A 518 -27.90 27.69 20.07
CA PRO A 518 -26.75 28.61 20.00
C PRO A 518 -27.17 29.95 19.39
N ALA A 519 -26.68 31.07 19.95
CA ALA A 519 -27.06 32.42 19.51
C ALA A 519 -26.87 32.64 18.00
N GLU A 520 -25.81 32.07 17.41
CA GLU A 520 -25.57 32.12 15.96
C GLU A 520 -26.69 31.44 15.16
N ALA A 521 -27.14 30.26 15.60
CA ALA A 521 -28.22 29.52 14.95
C ALA A 521 -29.58 30.21 15.15
N GLU A 522 -29.79 30.85 16.31
CA GLU A 522 -30.99 31.64 16.57
C GLU A 522 -31.08 32.87 15.69
N GLU A 523 -29.96 33.59 15.50
CA GLU A 523 -29.88 34.71 14.58
C GLU A 523 -30.09 34.27 13.12
N MET A 524 -29.51 33.13 12.70
CA MET A 524 -29.73 32.58 11.35
C MET A 524 -31.18 32.15 11.12
N ALA A 525 -31.85 31.60 12.12
CA ALA A 525 -33.25 31.19 12.01
C ALA A 525 -34.21 32.38 11.86
N ARG A 526 -33.92 33.50 12.55
CA ARG A 526 -34.77 34.71 12.52
C ARG A 526 -34.61 35.57 11.26
N ASN A 527 -33.47 35.50 10.56
CA ASN A 527 -33.12 36.42 9.47
C ASN A 527 -33.44 35.90 8.05
N SER A 528 -34.45 35.05 7.88
CA SER A 528 -34.94 34.52 6.59
C SER A 528 -33.83 33.95 5.69
N PRO A 529 -33.41 32.70 5.91
CA PRO A 529 -32.18 32.19 5.33
C PRO A 529 -32.29 31.97 3.80
N SER A 530 -31.28 32.45 3.09
CA SER A 530 -30.91 31.90 1.77
C SER A 530 -30.71 30.38 1.90
N ILE A 531 -30.83 29.63 0.80
CA ILE A 531 -30.71 28.16 0.88
C ILE A 531 -29.36 27.69 1.46
N HIS A 532 -28.29 28.46 1.25
CA HIS A 532 -26.96 28.22 1.83
C HIS A 532 -26.98 28.40 3.36
N GLN A 533 -27.73 29.38 3.86
CA GLN A 533 -27.92 29.59 5.30
C GLN A 533 -28.86 28.54 5.91
N CYS A 534 -29.86 28.05 5.18
CA CYS A 534 -30.71 26.95 5.64
C CYS A 534 -29.89 25.67 5.82
N GLU A 535 -29.04 25.34 4.85
CA GLU A 535 -28.12 24.21 4.95
C GLU A 535 -27.18 24.35 6.16
N LYS A 536 -26.56 25.52 6.33
CA LYS A 536 -25.70 25.80 7.49
C LYS A 536 -26.47 25.69 8.82
N LEU A 537 -27.69 26.22 8.88
CA LEU A 537 -28.57 26.14 10.06
C LEU A 537 -28.93 24.68 10.37
N LEU A 538 -29.30 23.90 9.36
CA LEU A 538 -29.60 22.47 9.51
C LEU A 538 -28.41 21.72 10.12
N ILE A 539 -27.22 21.93 9.57
CA ILE A 539 -25.98 21.31 10.06
C ILE A 539 -25.70 21.68 11.52
N LEU A 540 -25.83 22.96 11.88
CA LEU A 540 -25.59 23.44 13.25
C LEU A 540 -26.63 22.89 14.25
N SER A 541 -27.91 22.89 13.88
CA SER A 541 -28.99 22.34 14.68
C SER A 541 -28.81 20.84 14.89
N LEU A 542 -28.44 20.10 13.84
CA LEU A 542 -28.20 18.66 13.91
C LEU A 542 -26.97 18.30 14.77
N LYS A 543 -25.91 19.11 14.79
CA LYS A 543 -24.79 18.90 15.71
C LYS A 543 -25.20 19.02 17.17
N SER A 544 -26.21 19.84 17.45
CA SER A 544 -26.62 20.19 18.80
C SER A 544 -27.72 19.26 19.34
N ILE A 545 -28.68 18.85 18.50
CA ILE A 545 -29.90 18.11 18.90
C ILE A 545 -29.61 16.69 19.39
N GLY A 546 -30.06 16.29 20.58
CA GLY A 546 -29.95 14.91 21.07
C GLY A 546 -28.61 14.51 21.71
N GLN A 547 -27.81 15.47 22.19
CA GLN A 547 -26.64 15.20 23.03
C GLN A 547 -26.99 14.88 24.51
N GLY A 548 -28.25 15.07 24.93
CA GLY A 548 -28.78 14.65 26.24
C GLY A 548 -29.58 13.35 26.18
N GLU A 549 -29.76 12.68 27.33
CA GLU A 549 -30.56 11.46 27.45
C GLU A 549 -32.09 11.75 27.31
N GLU A 550 -32.75 10.92 26.48
CA GLU A 550 -34.18 10.52 26.51
C GLU A 550 -35.31 11.22 25.72
N GLU A 551 -35.19 12.40 25.11
CA GLU A 551 -36.38 12.98 24.44
C GLU A 551 -36.68 12.39 23.04
N ASP A 552 -37.92 11.90 22.87
CA ASP A 552 -38.40 11.20 21.66
C ASP A 552 -38.34 12.07 20.39
N LEU A 553 -38.64 13.37 20.53
CA LEU A 553 -38.61 14.31 19.40
C LEU A 553 -37.20 14.47 18.84
N GLY A 554 -36.20 14.71 19.70
CA GLY A 554 -34.81 14.87 19.28
C GLY A 554 -34.30 13.61 18.57
N ARG A 555 -34.63 12.42 19.08
CA ARG A 555 -34.32 11.14 18.44
C ARG A 555 -35.00 10.99 17.08
N ALA A 556 -36.28 11.37 16.95
CA ALA A 556 -37.02 11.25 15.71
C ALA A 556 -36.48 12.17 14.61
N VAL A 557 -36.15 13.43 14.93
CA VAL A 557 -35.54 14.38 13.98
C VAL A 557 -34.14 13.92 13.60
N ARG A 558 -33.33 13.49 14.58
CA ARG A 558 -31.95 13.01 14.34
C ARG A 558 -31.92 11.73 13.51
N ALA A 559 -32.89 10.83 13.69
CA ALA A 559 -33.01 9.57 12.94
C ALA A 559 -33.24 9.76 11.44
N ILE A 560 -33.66 10.95 10.99
CA ILE A 560 -33.74 11.28 9.56
C ILE A 560 -32.33 11.27 8.95
N PHE A 561 -31.33 11.77 9.70
CA PHE A 561 -29.98 12.00 9.18
C PHE A 561 -28.93 11.04 9.74
N PHE A 562 -29.14 10.48 10.93
CA PHE A 562 -28.14 9.67 11.62
C PHE A 562 -28.70 8.38 12.21
N ALA A 563 -27.85 7.35 12.29
CA ALA A 563 -28.11 6.11 13.02
C ALA A 563 -27.03 5.86 14.06
N ARG A 564 -27.45 5.39 15.23
CA ARG A 564 -26.57 4.80 16.23
C ARG A 564 -26.36 3.33 15.92
N THR A 565 -25.11 2.90 15.89
CA THR A 565 -24.77 1.49 15.87
C THR A 565 -24.80 0.95 17.30
N GLU A 566 -25.21 -0.31 17.49
CA GLU A 566 -25.37 -0.93 18.82
C GLU A 566 -24.10 -0.89 19.70
N PHE A 567 -22.93 -0.66 19.08
CA PHE A 567 -21.62 -0.71 19.72
C PHE A 567 -20.86 0.62 19.71
N SER A 568 -21.43 1.70 19.15
CA SER A 568 -20.78 3.01 19.08
C SER A 568 -21.69 4.10 19.63
N SER A 569 -21.11 5.00 20.43
CA SER A 569 -21.77 6.23 20.86
C SER A 569 -21.77 7.31 19.78
N GLU A 570 -21.05 7.11 18.67
CA GLU A 570 -20.98 8.07 17.57
C GLU A 570 -22.13 7.88 16.57
N ASP A 571 -22.82 8.97 16.28
CA ASP A 571 -23.89 9.02 15.30
C ASP A 571 -23.30 9.03 13.88
N ARG A 572 -23.68 8.05 13.06
CA ARG A 572 -23.21 7.96 11.67
C ARG A 572 -24.27 8.47 10.70
N PRO A 573 -23.89 9.23 9.66
CA PRO A 573 -24.84 9.70 8.63
C PRO A 573 -25.50 8.51 7.92
N VAL A 574 -26.81 8.57 7.75
CA VAL A 574 -27.60 7.52 7.09
C VAL A 574 -28.03 8.00 5.71
N GLY A 575 -27.60 7.25 4.70
CA GLY A 575 -27.98 7.51 3.33
C GLY A 575 -27.24 8.68 2.66
N ASN A 576 -27.56 8.93 1.40
CA ASN A 576 -26.84 9.87 0.53
C ASN A 576 -27.12 11.33 0.91
N HIS A 577 -28.33 11.63 1.39
CA HIS A 577 -28.69 13.01 1.76
C HIS A 577 -27.93 13.52 3.00
N ALA A 578 -27.81 12.69 4.04
CA ALA A 578 -27.05 13.04 5.24
C ALA A 578 -25.55 13.17 4.96
N ARG A 579 -24.98 12.27 4.13
CA ARG A 579 -23.57 12.36 3.72
C ARG A 579 -23.28 13.61 2.89
N MET A 580 -24.20 14.01 2.01
CA MET A 580 -24.02 15.24 1.22
C MET A 580 -24.01 16.46 2.14
N LEU A 581 -24.97 16.56 3.07
CA LEU A 581 -24.98 17.63 4.08
C LEU A 581 -23.70 17.63 4.94
N GLN A 582 -23.19 16.46 5.31
CA GLN A 582 -21.94 16.37 6.07
C GLN A 582 -20.72 16.80 5.26
N THR A 583 -20.70 16.47 3.97
CA THR A 583 -19.64 16.92 3.05
C THR A 583 -19.69 18.44 2.91
N ASP A 584 -20.89 19.00 2.71
CA ASP A 584 -21.12 20.44 2.56
C ASP A 584 -20.90 21.22 3.89
N ALA A 585 -20.84 20.53 5.03
CA ALA A 585 -20.62 21.09 6.37
C ALA A 585 -19.16 21.34 6.76
N ASP A 586 -18.18 20.76 6.06
CA ASP A 586 -16.78 20.91 6.40
C ASP A 586 -16.32 22.35 6.11
N PRO A 587 -15.84 23.13 7.12
CA PRO A 587 -15.38 24.50 6.90
C PRO A 587 -14.19 24.61 5.93
N ASN A 588 -13.46 23.52 5.70
CA ASN A 588 -12.41 23.43 4.68
C ASN A 588 -12.97 23.14 3.29
N ASN A 589 -14.18 22.60 3.22
CA ASN A 589 -14.87 22.29 1.99
C ASN A 589 -15.64 23.52 1.50
N LYS A 590 -15.23 24.04 0.33
CA LYS A 590 -15.95 25.14 -0.33
C LYS A 590 -17.17 24.66 -1.13
N LEU A 591 -17.43 23.36 -1.15
CA LEU A 591 -18.46 22.77 -1.99
C LEU A 591 -19.74 22.65 -1.17
N GLN A 592 -20.75 23.46 -1.50
CA GLN A 592 -22.11 23.31 -1.00
C GLN A 592 -22.98 22.79 -2.13
N LEU A 593 -22.82 21.50 -2.45
CA LEU A 593 -23.41 20.86 -3.63
C LEU A 593 -24.92 21.04 -3.67
N LEU A 594 -25.57 20.84 -2.52
CA LEU A 594 -27.02 20.91 -2.40
C LEU A 594 -27.52 22.35 -2.54
N ALA A 595 -26.97 23.28 -1.77
CA ALA A 595 -27.37 24.69 -1.83
C ALA A 595 -27.06 25.33 -3.19
N GLU A 596 -25.92 24.99 -3.82
CA GLU A 596 -25.59 25.44 -5.19
C GLU A 596 -26.67 24.99 -6.17
N PHE A 597 -27.06 23.72 -6.16
CA PHE A 597 -28.11 23.20 -7.04
C PHE A 597 -29.47 23.87 -6.79
N CYS A 598 -29.88 23.99 -5.53
CA CYS A 598 -31.15 24.61 -5.15
C CYS A 598 -31.21 26.11 -5.50
N SER A 599 -30.07 26.79 -5.45
CA SER A 599 -29.94 28.21 -5.79
C SER A 599 -29.92 28.51 -7.30
N ARG A 600 -29.68 27.50 -8.16
CA ARG A 600 -29.71 27.69 -9.63
C ARG A 600 -31.12 28.13 -10.05
N GLY A 601 -31.20 29.36 -10.57
CA GLY A 601 -32.43 29.99 -11.06
C GLY A 601 -32.95 29.39 -12.38
N GLU A 602 -33.24 30.23 -13.36
CA GLU A 602 -33.71 29.85 -14.71
C GLU A 602 -32.66 29.10 -15.56
N GLY A 603 -31.48 28.78 -15.02
CA GLY A 603 -30.37 28.18 -15.76
C GLY A 603 -30.53 26.68 -16.11
N LEU A 604 -31.62 26.03 -15.70
CA LEU A 604 -31.92 24.64 -16.06
C LEU A 604 -32.72 24.61 -17.35
N THR A 605 -32.08 24.89 -18.49
CA THR A 605 -32.75 24.94 -19.80
C THR A 605 -32.36 23.78 -20.71
N GLU A 606 -31.19 23.18 -20.52
CA GLU A 606 -30.70 22.11 -21.39
C GLU A 606 -31.08 20.73 -20.83
N ALA A 607 -31.69 19.90 -21.69
CA ALA A 607 -32.16 18.57 -21.32
C ALA A 607 -31.03 17.65 -20.83
N ALA A 608 -29.83 17.75 -21.42
CA ALA A 608 -28.67 16.94 -21.04
C ALA A 608 -28.20 17.26 -19.61
N ASP A 609 -28.07 18.55 -19.28
CA ASP A 609 -27.71 19.01 -17.95
C ASP A 609 -28.73 18.58 -16.91
N CYS A 610 -30.02 18.74 -17.24
CA CYS A 610 -31.11 18.34 -16.38
C CYS A 610 -31.09 16.83 -16.08
N ARG A 611 -30.83 15.97 -17.08
CA ARG A 611 -30.67 14.53 -16.85
C ARG A 611 -29.49 14.20 -15.93
N ARG A 612 -28.38 14.94 -16.03
CA ARG A 612 -27.19 14.77 -15.18
C ARG A 612 -27.47 15.20 -13.73
N GLU A 613 -28.06 16.37 -13.53
CA GLU A 613 -28.46 16.82 -12.20
C GLU A 613 -29.48 15.87 -11.59
N MET A 614 -30.39 15.30 -12.41
CA MET A 614 -31.27 14.24 -11.97
C MET A 614 -30.52 12.97 -11.57
N SER A 615 -29.51 12.51 -12.32
CA SER A 615 -28.73 11.34 -11.90
C SER A 615 -28.00 11.55 -10.57
N ARG A 616 -27.61 12.79 -10.27
CA ARG A 616 -26.92 13.18 -9.04
C ARG A 616 -27.88 13.35 -7.85
N PHE A 617 -28.95 14.12 -8.02
CA PHE A 617 -29.79 14.60 -6.92
C PHE A 617 -31.08 13.78 -6.73
N LEU A 618 -31.53 13.03 -7.73
CA LEU A 618 -32.71 12.17 -7.57
C LEU A 618 -32.46 11.00 -6.58
N PRO A 619 -31.28 10.35 -6.54
CA PRO A 619 -30.95 9.39 -5.47
C PRO A 619 -30.96 10.02 -4.08
N VAL A 620 -30.43 11.23 -3.94
CA VAL A 620 -30.47 12.01 -2.69
C VAL A 620 -31.91 12.24 -2.25
N LEU A 621 -32.77 12.74 -3.14
CA LEU A 621 -34.18 12.98 -2.83
C LEU A 621 -34.89 11.69 -2.40
N ARG A 622 -34.69 10.58 -3.14
CA ARG A 622 -35.30 9.28 -2.81
C ARG A 622 -34.91 8.81 -1.43
N ASP A 623 -33.62 8.86 -1.11
CA ASP A 623 -33.11 8.45 0.17
C ASP A 623 -33.61 9.35 1.31
N TRP A 624 -33.61 10.68 1.12
CA TRP A 624 -34.15 11.62 2.10
C TRP A 624 -35.63 11.32 2.40
N LEU A 625 -36.45 11.08 1.38
CA LEU A 625 -37.86 10.73 1.57
C LEU A 625 -38.05 9.39 2.30
N ILE A 626 -37.18 8.41 2.06
CA ILE A 626 -37.20 7.12 2.77
C ILE A 626 -36.87 7.33 4.25
N GLN A 627 -35.82 8.08 4.57
CA GLN A 627 -35.42 8.31 5.97
C GLN A 627 -36.39 9.25 6.71
N ALA A 628 -37.07 10.16 6.01
CA ALA A 628 -38.09 11.04 6.59
C ALA A 628 -39.46 10.36 6.76
N GLU A 629 -39.74 9.24 6.08
CA GLU A 629 -41.04 8.56 6.13
C GLU A 629 -41.47 8.16 7.57
N PRO A 630 -40.61 7.60 8.44
CA PRO A 630 -40.97 7.30 9.83
C PRO A 630 -41.36 8.55 10.63
N PHE A 631 -40.70 9.69 10.39
CA PHE A 631 -41.04 10.96 11.02
C PHE A 631 -42.40 11.46 10.52
N PHE A 632 -42.61 11.50 9.20
CA PHE A 632 -43.88 11.92 8.61
C PHE A 632 -45.07 11.07 9.07
N LYS A 633 -44.87 9.77 9.33
CA LYS A 633 -45.94 8.90 9.85
C LYS A 633 -46.42 9.29 11.25
N GLN A 634 -45.52 9.83 12.06
CA GLN A 634 -45.75 10.21 13.46
C GLN A 634 -46.17 11.67 13.62
N ALA A 635 -45.71 12.54 12.73
CA ALA A 635 -46.05 13.96 12.73
C ALA A 635 -47.41 14.25 12.08
N GLN A 636 -48.00 15.39 12.46
CA GLN A 636 -49.09 16.04 11.73
C GLN A 636 -48.62 17.42 11.27
N HIS A 637 -48.98 17.79 10.05
CA HIS A 637 -48.57 19.06 9.43
C HIS A 637 -49.80 19.94 9.24
N PHE A 638 -49.76 21.14 9.81
CA PHE A 638 -50.77 22.17 9.64
C PHE A 638 -50.14 23.28 8.80
N GLU A 639 -50.54 23.36 7.53
CA GLU A 639 -49.94 24.27 6.54
C GLU A 639 -50.97 25.27 6.08
N GLU A 640 -50.58 26.54 6.04
CA GLU A 640 -51.29 27.56 5.29
C GLU A 640 -50.81 27.55 3.84
N PRO A 641 -51.65 27.96 2.87
CA PRO A 641 -51.19 28.13 1.49
C PRO A 641 -50.07 29.18 1.41
N PRO A 642 -49.05 28.99 0.56
CA PRO A 642 -47.98 29.97 0.41
C PRO A 642 -48.51 31.30 -0.16
N GLU A 643 -47.97 32.40 0.36
CA GLU A 643 -48.23 33.77 -0.10
C GLU A 643 -47.60 34.04 -1.48
N GLU A 644 -47.91 35.19 -2.08
CA GLU A 644 -47.42 35.56 -3.43
C GLU A 644 -45.88 35.65 -3.50
N ASP A 645 -45.22 35.98 -2.40
CA ASP A 645 -43.76 36.03 -2.30
C ASP A 645 -43.11 34.68 -1.92
N GLY A 646 -43.94 33.66 -1.70
CA GLY A 646 -43.53 32.31 -1.32
C GLY A 646 -43.38 32.08 0.17
N GLN A 647 -43.67 33.06 1.03
CA GLN A 647 -43.73 32.84 2.48
C GLN A 647 -44.88 31.90 2.84
N MET A 648 -44.66 31.00 3.81
CA MET A 648 -45.69 30.05 4.21
C MET A 648 -45.61 29.76 5.71
N GLU A 649 -46.76 29.67 6.36
CA GLU A 649 -46.85 29.24 7.75
C GLU A 649 -46.99 27.73 7.86
N LEU A 650 -46.17 27.12 8.71
CA LEU A 650 -46.16 25.68 8.93
C LEU A 650 -46.00 25.36 10.41
N VAL A 651 -46.91 24.56 10.95
CA VAL A 651 -46.79 23.99 12.30
C VAL A 651 -46.71 22.47 12.21
N VAL A 652 -45.68 21.89 12.80
CA VAL A 652 -45.47 20.44 12.85
C VAL A 652 -45.75 19.93 14.26
N GLN A 653 -46.82 19.15 14.42
CA GLN A 653 -47.14 18.49 15.68
C GLN A 653 -46.49 17.10 15.74
N PHE A 654 -45.67 16.85 16.76
CA PHE A 654 -45.07 15.54 17.02
C PHE A 654 -45.26 15.17 18.50
N GLY A 655 -46.15 14.22 18.76
CA GLY A 655 -46.56 13.90 20.14
C GLY A 655 -47.22 15.11 20.80
N GLU A 656 -46.64 15.59 21.89
CA GLU A 656 -47.10 16.78 22.63
C GLU A 656 -46.41 18.09 22.16
N HIS A 657 -45.41 18.00 21.28
CA HIS A 657 -44.67 19.16 20.80
C HIS A 657 -45.32 19.79 19.58
N TYR A 658 -45.34 21.13 19.56
CA TYR A 658 -45.78 21.95 18.44
C TYR A 658 -44.59 22.76 17.93
N LEU A 659 -44.09 22.41 16.75
CA LEU A 659 -42.93 23.04 16.16
C LEU A 659 -43.39 24.10 15.17
N GLU A 660 -43.24 25.34 15.59
CA GLU A 660 -43.65 26.52 14.83
C GLU A 660 -42.54 26.93 13.84
N LEU A 661 -42.81 26.77 12.55
CA LEU A 661 -41.97 27.26 11.45
C LEU A 661 -42.63 28.52 10.88
N VAL A 662 -42.84 29.51 11.76
CA VAL A 662 -43.51 30.79 11.51
C VAL A 662 -42.71 31.97 12.07
N GLU A 663 -42.95 33.18 11.58
CA GLU A 663 -42.32 34.39 12.11
C GLU A 663 -42.79 34.71 13.54
N PRO A 664 -41.92 35.28 14.41
CA PRO A 664 -40.54 35.73 14.16
C PRO A 664 -39.49 34.62 14.27
N ASP A 665 -39.95 33.39 14.50
CA ASP A 665 -39.14 32.28 14.96
C ASP A 665 -38.39 31.59 13.81
N TYR A 666 -39.04 31.43 12.66
CA TYR A 666 -38.41 30.95 11.43
C TYR A 666 -39.28 31.33 10.22
N THR A 667 -38.72 32.05 9.25
CA THR A 667 -39.44 32.36 8.02
C THR A 667 -39.31 31.20 7.03
N PHE A 668 -40.35 30.38 6.90
CA PHE A 668 -40.37 29.28 5.93
C PHE A 668 -40.79 29.79 4.55
N MET A 669 -39.87 29.68 3.59
CA MET A 669 -40.09 30.13 2.21
C MET A 669 -40.15 28.94 1.27
N VAL A 670 -41.06 28.98 0.30
CA VAL A 670 -41.10 28.07 -0.85
C VAL A 670 -41.02 28.90 -2.13
N ARG A 671 -40.54 28.31 -3.22
CA ARG A 671 -40.45 29.05 -4.49
C ARG A 671 -41.87 29.30 -5.04
N PRO A 672 -42.23 30.53 -5.43
CA PRO A 672 -43.55 30.80 -6.01
C PRO A 672 -43.86 29.87 -7.19
N GLY A 673 -45.06 29.29 -7.19
CA GLY A 673 -45.53 28.36 -8.22
C GLY A 673 -44.94 26.93 -8.15
N CYS A 674 -44.13 26.59 -7.12
CA CYS A 674 -43.54 25.25 -7.03
C CYS A 674 -44.58 24.14 -6.77
N ASN A 675 -45.72 24.48 -6.16
CA ASN A 675 -46.81 23.57 -5.82
C ASN A 675 -47.86 23.40 -6.94
N GLU A 676 -47.70 24.08 -8.08
CA GLU A 676 -48.63 23.95 -9.20
C GLU A 676 -48.46 22.58 -9.88
N VAL A 677 -49.44 21.69 -9.69
CA VAL A 677 -49.46 20.37 -10.34
C VAL A 677 -50.13 20.49 -11.70
N PRO A 678 -49.47 20.08 -12.80
CA PRO A 678 -50.10 20.05 -14.13
C PRO A 678 -51.37 19.20 -14.11
N GLU A 679 -52.47 19.72 -14.70
CA GLU A 679 -53.68 18.94 -14.97
C GLU A 679 -53.43 17.94 -16.10
N VAL A 680 -52.71 16.86 -15.81
CA VAL A 680 -52.44 15.77 -16.73
C VAL A 680 -52.93 14.47 -16.09
N GLU A 681 -53.78 13.72 -16.80
CA GLU A 681 -54.20 12.39 -16.38
C GLU A 681 -52.98 11.46 -16.36
N ILE A 682 -52.43 11.23 -15.16
CA ILE A 682 -51.38 10.23 -14.94
C ILE A 682 -52.06 8.87 -15.15
N PRO A 683 -51.57 8.02 -16.07
CA PRO A 683 -52.05 6.65 -16.17
C PRO A 683 -51.89 5.98 -14.81
N GLU A 684 -52.98 5.51 -14.20
CA GLU A 684 -52.88 4.81 -12.92
C GLU A 684 -51.86 3.69 -13.03
N PRO A 685 -50.83 3.65 -12.16
CA PRO A 685 -49.87 2.56 -12.18
C PRO A 685 -50.66 1.26 -12.00
N PRO A 686 -50.36 0.20 -12.78
CA PRO A 686 -51.02 -1.08 -12.60
C PRO A 686 -50.89 -1.48 -11.14
N PRO A 687 -51.98 -1.94 -10.48
CA PRO A 687 -51.96 -2.25 -9.06
C PRO A 687 -50.80 -3.20 -8.78
N GLU A 688 -49.95 -2.83 -7.79
CA GLU A 688 -48.84 -3.67 -7.37
C GLU A 688 -49.39 -5.09 -7.15
N PRO A 689 -48.81 -6.13 -7.78
CA PRO A 689 -49.29 -7.47 -7.60
C PRO A 689 -49.21 -7.78 -6.11
N VAL A 690 -50.38 -7.96 -5.48
CA VAL A 690 -50.49 -8.52 -4.15
C VAL A 690 -49.73 -9.84 -4.22
N VAL A 691 -48.60 -9.91 -3.53
CA VAL A 691 -47.84 -11.16 -3.38
C VAL A 691 -48.67 -12.04 -2.44
N GLU A 692 -49.70 -12.67 -2.99
CA GLU A 692 -50.24 -13.90 -2.42
C GLU A 692 -49.14 -14.95 -2.57
N GLU A 693 -48.65 -15.46 -1.44
CA GLU A 693 -47.75 -16.62 -1.42
C GLU A 693 -48.34 -17.74 -2.29
N PRO A 694 -47.69 -18.14 -3.41
CA PRO A 694 -48.24 -19.21 -4.21
C PRO A 694 -47.88 -20.54 -3.56
N ALA A 695 -48.85 -21.09 -2.83
CA ALA A 695 -48.98 -22.53 -2.68
C ALA A 695 -49.16 -23.15 -4.07
N GLY A 696 -48.06 -23.70 -4.60
CA GLY A 696 -48.03 -24.78 -5.60
C GLY A 696 -48.79 -24.55 -6.91
N ALA A 697 -48.06 -24.18 -7.96
CA ALA A 697 -48.46 -24.45 -9.36
C ALA A 697 -47.22 -24.47 -10.28
N PRO A 698 -47.32 -25.01 -11.51
CA PRO A 698 -46.41 -26.04 -12.04
C PRO A 698 -45.27 -25.47 -12.88
N GLN A 699 -44.19 -26.26 -12.99
CA GLN A 699 -43.02 -26.00 -13.83
C GLN A 699 -43.41 -25.72 -15.30
N GLU A 700 -43.29 -24.47 -15.71
CA GLU A 700 -43.27 -24.08 -17.12
C GLU A 700 -41.96 -24.51 -17.76
N LYS A 701 -42.06 -25.35 -18.79
CA LYS A 701 -40.95 -25.71 -19.67
C LYS A 701 -40.48 -24.47 -20.43
N GLN A 702 -39.43 -23.83 -19.93
CA GLN A 702 -38.65 -22.88 -20.70
C GLN A 702 -38.09 -23.57 -21.95
N LYS A 703 -38.49 -23.02 -23.10
CA LYS A 703 -37.96 -23.29 -24.41
C LYS A 703 -36.48 -22.87 -24.42
N SER A 704 -35.59 -23.83 -24.60
CA SER A 704 -34.15 -23.62 -24.69
C SER A 704 -33.81 -22.70 -25.86
N THR A 705 -33.37 -21.48 -25.54
CA THR A 705 -32.56 -20.64 -26.41
C THR A 705 -31.22 -21.33 -26.68
N GLU A 706 -30.72 -21.17 -27.91
CA GLU A 706 -29.54 -21.84 -28.44
C GLU A 706 -28.31 -21.73 -27.52
N PRO A 707 -27.52 -22.82 -27.38
CA PRO A 707 -26.26 -22.75 -26.66
C PRO A 707 -25.28 -21.85 -27.43
N GLU A 708 -25.06 -20.65 -26.90
CA GLU A 708 -23.86 -19.87 -27.16
C GLU A 708 -22.64 -20.79 -27.13
N LYS A 709 -21.82 -20.69 -28.18
CA LYS A 709 -20.61 -21.50 -28.37
C LYS A 709 -19.63 -21.24 -27.24
N ARG A 710 -19.75 -22.01 -26.15
CA ARG A 710 -18.77 -22.08 -25.07
C ARG A 710 -17.44 -22.49 -25.70
N GLY A 711 -16.41 -21.65 -25.51
CA GLY A 711 -15.05 -21.99 -25.91
C GLY A 711 -14.60 -23.31 -25.29
N PRO A 712 -13.62 -24.01 -25.90
CA PRO A 712 -13.12 -25.27 -25.36
C PRO A 712 -12.51 -25.13 -23.95
N PRO A 713 -12.40 -26.23 -23.19
CA PRO A 713 -11.80 -26.22 -21.87
C PRO A 713 -10.30 -25.91 -21.95
N PHE A 714 -9.82 -24.97 -21.11
CA PHE A 714 -8.43 -24.54 -21.07
C PHE A 714 -7.79 -24.89 -19.73
N LEU A 715 -6.71 -25.69 -19.76
CA LEU A 715 -6.05 -26.21 -18.57
C LEU A 715 -5.07 -25.18 -17.97
N VAL A 716 -5.25 -24.80 -16.71
CA VAL A 716 -4.28 -24.03 -15.93
C VAL A 716 -3.87 -24.86 -14.71
N HIS A 717 -2.58 -24.87 -14.33
CA HIS A 717 -2.11 -25.64 -13.18
C HIS A 717 -1.23 -24.80 -12.23
N ARG A 718 -1.21 -25.19 -10.95
CA ARG A 718 -0.35 -24.64 -9.89
C ARG A 718 0.19 -25.78 -9.03
N VAL A 719 1.47 -25.73 -8.68
CA VAL A 719 2.13 -26.74 -7.84
C VAL A 719 2.39 -26.17 -6.44
N ASP A 720 1.88 -26.85 -5.41
CA ASP A 720 2.06 -26.49 -4.00
C ASP A 720 2.82 -27.62 -3.27
N PHE A 721 3.91 -27.28 -2.58
CA PHE A 721 4.71 -28.26 -1.84
C PHE A 721 4.18 -28.43 -0.40
N ILE A 722 4.11 -29.67 0.08
CA ILE A 722 3.60 -29.99 1.43
C ILE A 722 4.74 -30.36 2.40
N GLY A 723 5.73 -31.14 1.94
CA GLY A 723 6.78 -31.67 2.80
C GLY A 723 7.25 -33.07 2.38
N ASN A 724 7.87 -33.80 3.31
CA ASN A 724 8.25 -35.20 3.10
C ASN A 724 7.11 -36.12 3.57
N GLN A 725 6.60 -36.99 2.70
CA GLN A 725 5.58 -37.98 3.04
C GLN A 725 5.95 -39.36 2.49
N ARG A 726 5.37 -40.41 3.08
CA ARG A 726 5.51 -41.77 2.55
C ARG A 726 4.63 -41.93 1.31
N ASN A 727 5.21 -42.44 0.23
CA ASN A 727 4.47 -42.80 -0.97
C ASN A 727 3.73 -44.15 -0.80
N SER A 728 3.02 -44.64 -1.83
CA SER A 728 2.29 -45.93 -1.73
C SER A 728 3.19 -47.14 -1.45
N LYS A 729 4.49 -47.03 -1.77
CA LYS A 729 5.51 -48.07 -1.50
C LYS A 729 6.12 -47.94 -0.09
N GLY A 730 5.65 -47.01 0.74
CA GLY A 730 6.15 -46.77 2.10
C GLY A 730 7.51 -46.07 2.16
N LYS A 731 8.06 -45.61 1.02
CA LYS A 731 9.32 -44.88 0.93
C LYS A 731 9.07 -43.40 1.22
N MET A 732 9.97 -42.76 1.97
CA MET A 732 9.92 -41.32 2.21
C MET A 732 10.27 -40.57 0.92
N CYS A 733 9.35 -39.76 0.43
CA CYS A 733 9.45 -38.97 -0.80
C CYS A 733 9.07 -37.51 -0.53
N LEU A 734 9.51 -36.59 -1.38
CA LEU A 734 8.97 -35.23 -1.41
C LEU A 734 7.53 -35.28 -1.91
N SER A 735 6.59 -34.60 -1.27
CA SER A 735 5.17 -34.63 -1.67
C SER A 735 4.56 -33.23 -1.78
N GLY A 736 3.59 -33.10 -2.66
CA GLY A 736 2.83 -31.87 -2.86
C GLY A 736 1.52 -32.08 -3.62
N PHE A 737 0.90 -30.98 -4.01
CA PHE A 737 -0.33 -30.96 -4.80
C PHE A 737 -0.12 -30.22 -6.13
N ILE A 738 -0.70 -30.72 -7.21
CA ILE A 738 -0.91 -30.03 -8.47
C ILE A 738 -2.40 -29.67 -8.52
N ARG A 739 -2.72 -28.39 -8.35
CA ARG A 739 -4.07 -27.84 -8.50
C ARG A 739 -4.30 -27.51 -9.96
N ILE A 740 -5.37 -28.04 -10.54
CA ILE A 740 -5.76 -27.88 -11.94
C ILE A 740 -7.08 -27.11 -11.97
N THR A 741 -7.11 -26.02 -12.74
CA THR A 741 -8.26 -25.13 -12.91
C THR A 741 -8.62 -25.03 -14.38
N ASN A 742 -9.91 -25.13 -14.71
CA ASN A 742 -10.42 -24.83 -16.04
C ASN A 742 -10.65 -23.33 -16.16
N ALA A 743 -9.93 -22.66 -17.07
CA ALA A 743 -10.14 -21.25 -17.39
C ALA A 743 -10.88 -21.06 -18.73
N GLY A 744 -11.25 -22.15 -19.41
CA GLY A 744 -12.08 -22.15 -20.62
C GLY A 744 -13.53 -22.57 -20.34
N GLY A 745 -14.30 -22.84 -21.41
CA GLY A 745 -15.67 -23.34 -21.29
C GLY A 745 -15.74 -24.86 -21.07
N GLY A 746 -16.92 -25.37 -20.71
CA GLY A 746 -17.15 -26.82 -20.53
C GLY A 746 -16.59 -27.40 -19.23
N VAL A 747 -16.43 -28.73 -19.20
CA VAL A 747 -15.87 -29.48 -18.05
C VAL A 747 -14.51 -30.01 -18.45
N LEU A 748 -13.45 -29.56 -17.75
CA LEU A 748 -12.10 -30.06 -17.98
C LEU A 748 -11.99 -31.52 -17.52
N SER A 749 -11.48 -32.37 -18.41
CA SER A 749 -11.17 -33.76 -18.09
C SER A 749 -9.88 -34.18 -18.76
N GLY A 750 -9.04 -34.92 -18.04
CA GLY A 750 -7.74 -35.34 -18.51
C GLY A 750 -7.10 -36.41 -17.63
N THR A 751 -5.84 -36.74 -17.95
CA THR A 751 -5.02 -37.69 -17.22
C THR A 751 -3.69 -37.05 -16.81
N ALA A 752 -3.21 -37.41 -15.62
CA ALA A 752 -1.87 -37.09 -15.15
C ALA A 752 -1.02 -38.35 -15.23
N ILE A 753 0.03 -38.29 -16.05
CA ILE A 753 0.92 -39.41 -16.33
C ILE A 753 2.31 -39.04 -15.86
N SER A 754 2.87 -39.84 -14.95
CA SER A 754 4.28 -39.73 -14.59
C SER A 754 5.16 -40.34 -15.68
N THR A 755 6.21 -39.64 -16.11
CA THR A 755 7.17 -40.16 -17.10
C THR A 755 8.28 -41.01 -16.51
N HIS A 756 8.39 -41.10 -15.18
CA HIS A 756 9.46 -41.85 -14.51
C HIS A 756 8.96 -42.59 -13.26
N PRO A 757 9.42 -43.83 -12.99
CA PRO A 757 8.99 -44.60 -11.81
C PRO A 757 9.32 -43.95 -10.45
N SER A 758 10.12 -42.89 -10.43
CA SER A 758 10.46 -42.08 -9.25
C SER A 758 9.41 -41.04 -8.91
N ILE A 759 8.46 -40.77 -9.81
CA ILE A 759 7.35 -39.86 -9.57
C ILE A 759 6.06 -40.67 -9.51
N GLU A 760 5.30 -40.45 -8.46
CA GLU A 760 3.99 -41.03 -8.26
C GLU A 760 2.95 -39.91 -8.23
N VAL A 761 1.79 -40.13 -8.86
CA VAL A 761 0.70 -39.15 -8.92
C VAL A 761 -0.63 -39.81 -8.61
N THR A 762 -1.49 -39.17 -7.83
CA THR A 762 -2.82 -39.69 -7.46
C THR A 762 -3.81 -38.53 -7.24
N PRO A 763 -4.98 -38.52 -7.92
CA PRO A 763 -5.45 -39.49 -8.91
C PRO A 763 -4.77 -39.31 -10.29
N THR A 764 -4.71 -40.38 -11.09
CA THR A 764 -4.18 -40.35 -12.48
C THR A 764 -5.18 -39.82 -13.50
N ARG A 765 -6.46 -39.72 -13.14
CA ARG A 765 -7.52 -39.12 -13.96
C ARG A 765 -8.16 -37.99 -13.17
N PHE A 766 -8.41 -36.88 -13.83
CA PHE A 766 -9.09 -35.73 -13.22
C PHE A 766 -10.26 -35.30 -14.10
N ARG A 767 -11.35 -34.88 -13.46
CA ARG A 767 -12.55 -34.36 -14.11
C ARG A 767 -13.17 -33.30 -13.20
N GLY A 768 -13.38 -32.11 -13.74
CA GLY A 768 -13.94 -30.98 -13.02
C GLY A 768 -13.17 -29.70 -13.27
N ASN A 769 -13.83 -28.56 -13.06
CA ASN A 769 -13.24 -27.24 -13.30
C ASN A 769 -12.23 -26.82 -12.23
N LYS A 770 -12.19 -27.52 -11.10
CA LYS A 770 -11.15 -27.43 -10.06
C LYS A 770 -10.85 -28.84 -9.59
N THR A 771 -9.64 -29.35 -9.86
CA THR A 771 -9.22 -30.68 -9.40
C THR A 771 -7.83 -30.60 -8.76
N GLN A 772 -7.56 -31.46 -7.79
CA GLN A 772 -6.27 -31.53 -7.10
C GLN A 772 -5.67 -32.92 -7.28
N ILE A 773 -4.39 -32.95 -7.65
CA ILE A 773 -3.59 -34.18 -7.81
C ILE A 773 -2.47 -34.15 -6.80
N THR A 774 -2.33 -35.21 -6.00
CA THR A 774 -1.20 -35.37 -5.09
C THR A 774 -0.04 -35.99 -5.86
N TYR A 775 1.17 -35.50 -5.66
CA TYR A 775 2.37 -36.07 -6.24
C TYR A 775 3.39 -36.45 -5.17
N TRP A 776 4.23 -37.44 -5.47
CA TRP A 776 5.40 -37.83 -4.68
C TRP A 776 6.63 -37.96 -5.59
N VAL A 777 7.78 -37.46 -5.14
CA VAL A 777 9.05 -37.52 -5.86
C VAL A 777 10.11 -38.19 -4.98
N ASP A 778 10.59 -39.35 -5.42
CA ASP A 778 11.68 -40.08 -4.79
C ASP A 778 13.04 -39.53 -5.27
N GLU A 779 13.63 -38.65 -4.46
CA GLU A 779 14.89 -37.99 -4.83
C GLU A 779 16.05 -38.95 -5.06
N GLY A 780 16.06 -40.09 -4.36
CA GLY A 780 17.17 -41.06 -4.45
C GLY A 780 17.17 -41.88 -5.73
N SER A 781 16.07 -41.88 -6.50
CA SER A 781 15.96 -42.61 -7.77
C SER A 781 15.77 -41.70 -8.99
N LEU A 782 15.76 -40.38 -8.80
CA LEU A 782 15.66 -39.42 -9.90
C LEU A 782 16.89 -39.47 -10.81
N PRO A 783 16.73 -39.51 -12.15
CA PRO A 783 17.84 -39.32 -13.06
C PRO A 783 18.38 -37.89 -12.98
N GLN A 784 19.70 -37.69 -13.02
CA GLN A 784 20.32 -36.36 -12.91
C GLN A 784 20.01 -35.45 -14.11
N SER A 785 19.43 -35.99 -15.20
CA SER A 785 19.03 -35.25 -16.39
C SER A 785 17.79 -34.37 -16.21
N PHE A 786 17.09 -34.42 -15.06
CA PHE A 786 15.84 -33.68 -14.80
C PHE A 786 14.73 -33.88 -15.86
N GLN A 787 14.85 -34.92 -16.71
CA GLN A 787 13.87 -35.25 -17.76
C GLN A 787 12.60 -35.95 -17.23
N ALA A 788 12.51 -36.14 -15.91
CA ALA A 788 11.31 -36.68 -15.29
C ALA A 788 10.30 -35.54 -15.06
N PHE A 789 9.06 -35.74 -15.47
CA PHE A 789 7.97 -34.77 -15.36
C PHE A 789 6.62 -35.47 -15.16
N VAL A 790 5.62 -34.72 -14.70
CA VAL A 790 4.21 -35.12 -14.73
C VAL A 790 3.58 -34.49 -15.96
N MET A 791 3.05 -35.32 -16.84
CA MET A 791 2.37 -34.89 -18.05
C MET A 791 0.87 -34.82 -17.78
N LEU A 792 0.30 -33.63 -17.83
CA LEU A 792 -1.14 -33.39 -17.79
C LEU A 792 -1.66 -33.40 -19.22
N ARG A 793 -2.41 -34.45 -19.59
CA ARG A 793 -2.98 -34.61 -20.92
C ARG A 793 -4.50 -34.45 -20.88
N THR A 794 -5.02 -33.51 -21.64
CA THR A 794 -6.46 -33.33 -21.88
C THR A 794 -6.78 -33.68 -23.33
N ALA A 795 -8.02 -33.51 -23.76
CA ALA A 795 -8.38 -33.73 -25.16
C ALA A 795 -7.73 -32.71 -26.11
N GLU A 796 -7.41 -31.50 -25.62
CA GLU A 796 -6.98 -30.37 -26.45
C GLU A 796 -5.61 -29.78 -26.06
N ASP A 797 -5.16 -30.01 -24.82
CA ASP A 797 -3.89 -29.46 -24.29
C ASP A 797 -3.05 -30.55 -23.61
N GLU A 798 -1.73 -30.45 -23.74
CA GLU A 798 -0.73 -31.33 -23.12
C GLU A 798 0.34 -30.47 -22.45
N ARG A 799 0.41 -30.52 -21.11
CA ARG A 799 1.39 -29.75 -20.33
C ARG A 799 2.34 -30.64 -19.54
N GLN A 800 3.61 -30.27 -19.53
CA GLN A 800 4.65 -30.98 -18.80
C GLN A 800 5.01 -30.19 -17.54
N ILE A 801 4.84 -30.79 -16.37
CA ILE A 801 5.23 -30.24 -15.08
C ILE A 801 6.55 -30.89 -14.66
N PRO A 802 7.68 -30.19 -14.81
CA PRO A 802 8.99 -30.76 -14.53
C PRO A 802 9.23 -30.94 -13.03
N VAL A 803 10.09 -31.89 -12.67
CA VAL A 803 10.41 -32.19 -11.26
C VAL A 803 10.93 -30.99 -10.46
N TRP A 804 11.59 -30.04 -11.09
CA TRP A 804 12.09 -28.86 -10.39
C TRP A 804 10.96 -27.94 -9.90
N GLU A 805 9.79 -27.91 -10.56
CA GLU A 805 8.60 -27.20 -10.06
C GLU A 805 7.94 -27.93 -8.88
N MET A 806 8.12 -29.25 -8.83
CA MET A 806 7.60 -30.13 -7.78
C MET A 806 8.49 -30.18 -6.52
N LYS A 807 9.66 -29.53 -6.54
CA LYS A 807 10.57 -29.46 -5.39
C LYS A 807 10.39 -28.14 -4.62
N PRO A 808 10.65 -28.13 -3.30
CA PRO A 808 10.65 -26.87 -2.55
C PRO A 808 11.66 -25.90 -3.17
N ARG A 809 11.24 -24.65 -3.36
CA ARG A 809 12.12 -23.58 -3.85
C ARG A 809 13.23 -23.37 -2.83
N SER A 810 14.40 -23.98 -3.05
CA SER A 810 15.57 -23.69 -2.24
C SER A 810 16.00 -22.24 -2.51
N ILE A 811 16.63 -21.59 -1.53
CA ILE A 811 17.20 -20.24 -1.68
C ILE A 811 18.14 -20.17 -2.91
N PHE A 812 18.79 -21.28 -3.28
CA PHE A 812 19.64 -21.39 -4.47
C PHE A 812 18.86 -21.50 -5.79
N GLY A 813 17.57 -21.83 -5.74
CA GLY A 813 16.68 -21.93 -6.90
C GLY A 813 16.13 -20.58 -7.35
N THR A 814 16.11 -19.58 -6.47
CA THR A 814 15.67 -18.20 -6.74
C THR A 814 16.82 -17.23 -6.95
N MET A 815 18.08 -17.71 -6.88
CA MET A 815 19.26 -16.87 -7.09
C MET A 815 19.32 -16.38 -8.54
N THR A 816 19.58 -15.08 -8.71
CA THR A 816 19.95 -14.54 -10.01
C THR A 816 21.28 -15.13 -10.48
N ALA A 817 21.57 -15.05 -11.78
CA ALA A 817 22.83 -15.57 -12.33
C ALA A 817 24.07 -14.99 -11.63
N GLU A 818 24.04 -13.71 -11.27
CA GLU A 818 25.14 -13.06 -10.53
C GLU A 818 25.27 -13.56 -9.08
N GLN A 819 24.16 -13.74 -8.37
CA GLN A 819 24.19 -14.31 -7.01
C GLN A 819 24.70 -15.76 -7.02
N ALA A 820 24.25 -16.55 -7.99
CA ALA A 820 24.71 -17.92 -8.18
C ALA A 820 26.19 -17.98 -8.59
N ARG A 821 26.67 -17.03 -9.39
CA ARG A 821 28.10 -16.86 -9.69
C ARG A 821 28.89 -16.62 -8.39
N ILE A 822 28.49 -15.64 -7.58
CA ILE A 822 29.15 -15.36 -6.28
C ILE A 822 29.16 -16.62 -5.41
N ALA A 823 28.05 -17.35 -5.35
CA ALA A 823 27.91 -18.56 -4.55
C ALA A 823 28.89 -19.68 -5.00
N ILE A 824 29.10 -19.87 -6.31
CA ILE A 824 30.08 -20.84 -6.85
C ILE A 824 31.52 -20.44 -6.54
N TRP A 825 31.83 -19.13 -6.47
CA TRP A 825 33.18 -18.62 -6.19
C TRP A 825 33.49 -18.48 -4.69
N ALA A 826 32.50 -18.60 -3.81
CA ALA A 826 32.67 -18.48 -2.37
C ALA A 826 33.57 -19.59 -1.76
N PRO A 827 33.44 -20.90 -2.10
CA PRO A 827 34.26 -21.93 -1.48
C PRO A 827 35.77 -21.78 -1.69
N PRO A 828 36.29 -21.42 -2.89
CA PRO A 828 37.71 -21.09 -3.06
C PRO A 828 38.17 -19.92 -2.19
N ALA A 829 37.37 -18.84 -2.10
CA ALA A 829 37.71 -17.67 -1.30
C ALA A 829 37.73 -18.00 0.21
N ILE A 830 36.72 -18.73 0.70
CA ILE A 830 36.64 -19.18 2.10
C ILE A 830 37.78 -20.14 2.42
N GLY A 831 38.07 -21.09 1.53
CA GLY A 831 39.17 -22.04 1.69
C GLY A 831 40.52 -21.33 1.84
N LEU A 832 40.78 -20.34 0.99
CA LEU A 832 41.99 -19.52 1.08
C LEU A 832 42.03 -18.74 2.41
N LEU A 833 40.93 -18.11 2.82
CA LEU A 833 40.84 -17.38 4.08
C LEU A 833 41.14 -18.27 5.29
N VAL A 834 40.55 -19.47 5.34
CA VAL A 834 40.81 -20.45 6.41
C VAL A 834 42.29 -20.83 6.45
N PHE A 835 42.91 -21.07 5.29
CA PHE A 835 44.34 -21.35 5.24
C PHE A 835 45.19 -20.18 5.76
N LEU A 836 44.87 -18.93 5.39
CA LEU A 836 45.57 -17.76 5.90
C LEU A 836 45.44 -17.60 7.42
N LEU A 837 44.24 -17.83 7.96
CA LEU A 837 43.97 -17.76 9.40
C LEU A 837 44.71 -18.84 10.20
N VAL A 838 45.06 -19.97 9.58
CA VAL A 838 45.90 -21.02 10.20
C VAL A 838 47.38 -20.71 10.00
N LEU A 839 47.77 -20.30 8.79
CA LEU A 839 49.17 -20.10 8.41
C LEU A 839 49.84 -18.99 9.21
N PHE A 840 49.24 -17.80 9.29
CA PHE A 840 49.91 -16.64 9.90
C PHE A 840 50.17 -16.82 11.41
N PRO A 841 49.19 -17.25 12.24
CA PRO A 841 49.44 -17.44 13.67
C PRO A 841 50.44 -18.56 13.94
N LEU A 842 50.33 -19.69 13.23
CA LEU A 842 51.25 -20.81 13.43
C LEU A 842 52.66 -20.50 12.94
N ALA A 843 52.82 -19.83 11.80
CA ALA A 843 54.13 -19.40 11.33
C ALA A 843 54.79 -18.40 12.30
N ALA A 844 54.02 -17.46 12.86
CA ALA A 844 54.53 -16.54 13.88
C ALA A 844 54.97 -17.28 15.16
N MET A 845 54.18 -18.27 15.60
CA MET A 845 54.50 -19.10 16.76
C MET A 845 55.77 -19.94 16.55
N ILE A 846 55.89 -20.59 15.38
CA ILE A 846 57.08 -21.36 15.00
C ILE A 846 58.30 -20.44 14.96
N ASN A 847 58.19 -19.27 14.34
CA ASN A 847 59.29 -18.30 14.28
C ASN A 847 59.73 -17.84 15.67
N GLY A 848 58.78 -17.62 16.60
CA GLY A 848 59.08 -17.27 17.99
C GLY A 848 59.87 -18.35 18.72
N ILE A 849 59.42 -19.61 18.63
CA ILE A 849 60.09 -20.76 19.26
C ILE A 849 61.50 -20.95 18.70
N LEU A 850 61.67 -20.86 17.38
CA LEU A 850 62.98 -21.02 16.73
C LEU A 850 63.92 -19.85 17.03
N THR A 851 63.39 -18.62 17.10
CA THR A 851 64.18 -17.43 17.47
C THR A 851 64.66 -17.51 18.92
N GLU A 852 63.84 -18.03 19.84
CA GLU A 852 64.23 -18.21 21.25
C GLU A 852 65.33 -19.28 21.40
N ALA A 853 65.26 -20.36 20.62
CA ALA A 853 66.20 -21.47 20.73
C ALA A 853 67.52 -21.27 19.96
N ALA A 854 67.48 -20.68 18.77
CA ALA A 854 68.60 -20.57 17.84
C ALA A 854 68.99 -19.12 17.48
N GLY A 855 68.31 -18.12 18.07
CA GLY A 855 68.54 -16.69 17.81
C GLY A 855 67.88 -16.18 16.53
N LEU A 856 67.99 -14.87 16.27
CA LEU A 856 67.39 -14.21 15.10
C LEU A 856 67.90 -14.73 13.75
N ASN A 857 69.08 -15.37 13.73
CA ASN A 857 69.70 -15.92 12.53
C ASN A 857 69.40 -17.43 12.34
N TRP A 858 68.41 -17.99 13.06
CA TRP A 858 68.04 -19.39 12.94
C TRP A 858 67.84 -19.90 11.50
N PRO A 859 67.37 -19.12 10.50
CA PRO A 859 67.21 -19.63 9.12
C PRO A 859 68.54 -19.99 8.44
N SER A 860 69.68 -19.60 9.02
CA SER A 860 71.03 -19.90 8.51
C SER A 860 71.74 -21.01 9.30
N VAL A 861 71.09 -21.57 10.32
CA VAL A 861 71.64 -22.55 11.24
C VAL A 861 70.95 -23.90 11.01
N SER A 862 71.65 -25.03 11.18
CA SER A 862 71.01 -26.34 11.03
C SER A 862 70.21 -26.67 12.29
N LEU A 863 68.88 -26.60 12.21
CA LEU A 863 67.96 -26.87 13.32
C LEU A 863 68.13 -28.31 13.83
N ALA A 864 68.37 -29.28 12.95
CA ALA A 864 68.61 -30.67 13.30
C ALA A 864 69.85 -30.86 14.19
N LYS A 865 70.89 -30.04 14.00
CA LYS A 865 72.17 -30.11 14.74
C LYS A 865 72.17 -29.22 15.97
N ASP A 866 71.72 -27.97 15.81
CA ASP A 866 71.98 -26.89 16.75
C ASP A 866 70.74 -26.53 17.60
N ALA A 867 69.53 -26.94 17.19
CA ALA A 867 68.26 -26.61 17.88
C ALA A 867 67.25 -27.79 17.91
N LYS A 868 67.74 -29.01 18.11
CA LYS A 868 66.95 -30.25 17.99
C LYS A 868 65.69 -30.28 18.87
N SER A 869 65.75 -29.74 20.10
CA SER A 869 64.59 -29.70 21.01
C SER A 869 63.48 -28.78 20.48
N ALA A 870 63.85 -27.62 19.92
CA ALA A 870 62.90 -26.69 19.31
C ALA A 870 62.30 -27.28 18.02
N LEU A 871 63.11 -27.96 17.21
CA LEU A 871 62.64 -28.68 16.01
C LEU A 871 61.53 -29.70 16.35
N ILE A 872 61.70 -30.47 17.43
CA ILE A 872 60.68 -31.42 17.91
C ILE A 872 59.38 -30.71 18.33
N GLN A 873 59.48 -29.53 18.94
CA GLN A 873 58.32 -28.76 19.38
C GLN A 873 57.55 -28.12 18.22
N VAL A 874 58.24 -27.67 17.16
CA VAL A 874 57.60 -27.01 16.02
C VAL A 874 57.05 -28.00 14.99
N LEU A 875 57.52 -29.25 14.97
CA LEU A 875 57.10 -30.25 13.99
C LEU A 875 55.56 -30.49 13.94
N PRO A 876 54.83 -30.60 15.07
CA PRO A 876 53.38 -30.70 15.04
C PRO A 876 52.69 -29.46 14.47
N LEU A 877 53.25 -28.27 14.72
CA LEU A 877 52.70 -26.99 14.25
C LEU A 877 52.91 -26.83 12.74
N SER A 878 54.08 -27.22 12.22
CA SER A 878 54.34 -27.23 10.78
C SER A 878 53.47 -28.26 10.05
N GLN A 879 53.24 -29.42 10.67
CA GLN A 879 52.29 -30.42 10.15
C GLN A 879 50.87 -29.86 10.04
N MET A 880 50.37 -29.10 11.02
CA MET A 880 49.03 -28.49 10.93
C MET A 880 48.89 -27.53 9.73
N ILE A 881 49.93 -26.76 9.42
CA ILE A 881 49.97 -25.90 8.23
C ILE A 881 49.90 -26.75 6.96
N GLY A 882 50.75 -27.78 6.85
CA GLY A 882 50.79 -28.70 5.71
C GLY A 882 49.47 -29.44 5.50
N TRP A 883 48.85 -29.95 6.56
CA TRP A 883 47.54 -30.60 6.54
C TRP A 883 46.46 -29.67 5.99
N THR A 884 46.37 -28.45 6.53
CA THR A 884 45.35 -27.47 6.12
C THR A 884 45.50 -27.14 4.63
N LEU A 885 46.73 -26.93 4.16
CA LEU A 885 47.01 -26.69 2.74
C LEU A 885 46.59 -27.89 1.88
N LEU A 886 47.03 -29.10 2.24
CA LEU A 886 46.80 -30.31 1.45
C LEU A 886 45.37 -30.86 1.54
N TYR A 887 44.49 -30.34 2.38
CA TYR A 887 43.06 -30.71 2.38
C TYR A 887 42.18 -29.82 1.48
N LEU A 888 42.61 -28.59 1.20
CA LEU A 888 41.87 -27.66 0.34
C LEU A 888 41.60 -28.19 -1.09
N PRO A 889 42.54 -28.88 -1.77
CA PRO A 889 42.31 -29.45 -3.10
C PRO A 889 41.14 -30.42 -3.19
N PHE A 890 40.75 -31.02 -2.07
CA PHE A 890 39.60 -31.92 -2.00
C PHE A 890 38.31 -31.18 -1.65
N TRP A 891 38.34 -30.40 -0.56
CA TRP A 891 37.14 -29.77 -0.02
C TRP A 891 36.59 -28.65 -0.90
N VAL A 892 37.46 -27.83 -1.49
CA VAL A 892 37.03 -26.68 -2.29
C VAL A 892 36.29 -27.15 -3.56
N PRO A 893 36.85 -28.03 -4.42
CA PRO A 893 36.13 -28.54 -5.58
C PRO A 893 34.83 -29.28 -5.24
N LEU A 894 34.82 -30.04 -4.14
CA LEU A 894 33.64 -30.75 -3.67
C LEU A 894 32.51 -29.79 -3.27
N ALA A 895 32.85 -28.71 -2.55
CA ALA A 895 31.89 -27.68 -2.16
C ALA A 895 31.34 -26.94 -3.39
N VAL A 896 32.20 -26.58 -4.34
CA VAL A 896 31.81 -25.94 -5.62
C VAL A 896 30.79 -26.80 -6.37
N ILE A 897 31.04 -28.10 -6.55
CA ILE A 897 30.10 -28.99 -7.24
C ILE A 897 28.80 -29.21 -6.47
N LYS A 898 28.85 -29.33 -5.14
CA LYS A 898 27.64 -29.43 -4.32
C LYS A 898 26.77 -28.18 -4.44
N MET A 899 27.37 -26.99 -4.49
CA MET A 899 26.65 -25.73 -4.68
C MET A 899 26.09 -25.64 -6.10
N TYR A 900 26.89 -25.95 -7.11
CA TYR A 900 26.44 -25.96 -8.51
C TYR A 900 25.24 -26.90 -8.74
N LYS A 901 25.25 -28.10 -8.14
CA LYS A 901 24.13 -29.07 -8.23
C LYS A 901 22.82 -28.57 -7.60
N ARG A 902 22.87 -27.59 -6.69
CA ARG A 902 21.68 -27.01 -6.04
C ARG A 902 21.03 -25.87 -6.83
N LEU A 903 21.70 -25.39 -7.89
CA LEU A 903 21.18 -24.33 -8.76
C LEU A 903 20.12 -24.84 -9.73
N SER A 904 19.21 -23.95 -10.14
CA SER A 904 18.20 -24.26 -11.15
C SER A 904 18.84 -24.64 -12.50
N PRO A 905 18.19 -25.47 -13.34
CA PRO A 905 18.75 -25.88 -14.64
C PRO A 905 19.18 -24.70 -15.51
N ASN A 906 18.31 -23.70 -15.66
CA ASN A 906 18.58 -22.52 -16.49
C ASN A 906 19.83 -21.75 -16.00
N VAL A 907 19.99 -21.61 -14.69
CA VAL A 907 21.16 -20.94 -14.09
C VAL A 907 22.42 -21.79 -14.22
N ARG A 908 22.31 -23.12 -14.12
CA ARG A 908 23.43 -24.03 -14.37
C ARG A 908 23.94 -23.88 -15.80
N ASP A 909 23.05 -23.86 -16.79
CA ASP A 909 23.45 -23.72 -18.20
C ASP A 909 24.17 -22.39 -18.45
N LEU A 910 23.68 -21.29 -17.86
CA LEU A 910 24.35 -19.99 -17.92
C LEU A 910 25.72 -19.99 -17.24
N LEU A 911 25.89 -20.77 -16.16
CA LEU A 911 27.12 -20.81 -15.36
C LEU A 911 28.05 -21.98 -15.72
N ALA A 912 27.73 -22.78 -16.73
CA ALA A 912 28.54 -23.91 -17.15
C ALA A 912 29.97 -23.49 -17.55
N SER A 913 30.13 -22.30 -18.14
CA SER A 913 31.43 -21.69 -18.49
C SER A 913 32.23 -21.29 -17.25
N HIS A 914 31.58 -21.00 -16.11
CA HIS A 914 32.21 -20.57 -14.86
C HIS A 914 32.56 -21.72 -13.91
N LEU A 915 31.98 -22.92 -14.11
CA LEU A 915 32.22 -24.08 -13.25
C LEU A 915 33.69 -24.53 -13.28
N ASN A 916 34.28 -24.70 -14.47
CA ASN A 916 35.67 -25.14 -14.60
C ASN A 916 36.65 -24.13 -13.97
N PRO A 917 36.58 -22.82 -14.27
CA PRO A 917 37.39 -21.82 -13.59
C PRO A 917 37.29 -21.87 -12.05
N ALA A 918 36.07 -22.01 -11.51
CA ALA A 918 35.86 -22.06 -10.07
C ALA A 918 36.45 -23.34 -9.42
N LEU A 919 36.37 -24.48 -10.11
CA LEU A 919 36.98 -25.74 -9.65
C LEU A 919 38.51 -25.66 -9.55
N PHE A 920 39.14 -24.94 -10.49
CA PHE A 920 40.59 -24.78 -10.52
C PHE A 920 41.10 -23.55 -9.76
N ALA A 921 40.23 -22.63 -9.35
CA ALA A 921 40.58 -21.32 -8.80
C ALA A 921 41.51 -21.36 -7.57
N ILE A 922 41.43 -22.40 -6.74
CA ILE A 922 42.24 -22.50 -5.53
C ILE A 922 43.74 -22.68 -5.83
N SER A 923 44.10 -23.34 -6.93
CA SER A 923 45.51 -23.52 -7.30
C SER A 923 46.26 -22.21 -7.59
N PRO A 924 45.84 -21.35 -8.55
CA PRO A 924 46.55 -20.11 -8.84
C PRO A 924 46.57 -19.18 -7.63
N LEU A 925 45.52 -19.16 -6.81
CA LEU A 925 45.49 -18.36 -5.57
C LEU A 925 46.57 -18.80 -4.57
N VAL A 926 46.72 -20.12 -4.36
CA VAL A 926 47.77 -20.68 -3.51
C VAL A 926 49.16 -20.41 -4.09
N PHE A 927 49.36 -20.51 -5.41
CA PHE A 927 50.64 -20.19 -6.05
C PHE A 927 51.03 -18.71 -5.89
N VAL A 928 50.08 -17.79 -6.09
CA VAL A 928 50.32 -16.36 -5.88
C VAL A 928 50.65 -16.08 -4.42
N LEU A 929 49.92 -16.69 -3.49
CA LEU A 929 50.18 -16.56 -2.06
C LEU A 929 51.59 -17.07 -1.69
N THR A 930 51.97 -18.25 -2.18
CA THR A 930 53.31 -18.81 -1.95
C THR A 930 54.41 -17.92 -2.54
N ALA A 931 54.19 -17.35 -3.73
CA ALA A 931 55.13 -16.41 -4.33
C ALA A 931 55.27 -15.12 -3.48
N VAL A 932 54.15 -14.56 -3.01
CA VAL A 932 54.13 -13.37 -2.13
C VAL A 932 54.84 -13.64 -0.81
N LEU A 933 54.58 -14.79 -0.18
CA LEU A 933 55.22 -15.16 1.09
C LEU A 933 56.71 -15.48 0.90
N ALA A 934 57.07 -16.04 -0.25
CA ALA A 934 58.47 -16.29 -0.59
C ALA A 934 59.24 -14.98 -0.84
N LEU A 935 58.62 -14.02 -1.53
CA LEU A 935 59.19 -12.69 -1.76
C LEU A 935 59.22 -11.84 -0.48
N GLY A 936 58.24 -12.02 0.41
CA GLY A 936 58.16 -11.37 1.72
C GLY A 936 59.14 -11.92 2.76
N GLY A 937 59.94 -12.93 2.40
CA GLY A 937 61.04 -13.43 3.22
C GLY A 937 60.63 -14.10 4.52
N ASN A 938 59.46 -14.74 4.59
CA ASN A 938 59.07 -15.49 5.80
C ASN A 938 59.91 -16.79 5.86
N PRO A 939 60.86 -16.92 6.81
CA PRO A 939 61.80 -18.04 6.81
C PRO A 939 61.13 -19.39 7.12
N VAL A 940 60.03 -19.40 7.89
CA VAL A 940 59.33 -20.63 8.29
C VAL A 940 58.78 -21.41 7.10
N VAL A 941 58.33 -20.70 6.06
CA VAL A 941 57.73 -21.34 4.88
C VAL A 941 58.74 -21.67 3.78
N GLN A 942 60.00 -21.27 3.95
CA GLN A 942 61.10 -21.49 3.01
C GLN A 942 62.16 -22.47 3.54
N ASP A 943 62.15 -22.78 4.83
CA ASP A 943 63.15 -23.68 5.42
C ASP A 943 62.92 -25.14 5.01
N ILE A 944 63.97 -25.78 4.48
CA ILE A 944 63.96 -27.16 3.99
C ILE A 944 63.92 -28.17 5.15
N GLU A 945 64.43 -27.79 6.34
CA GLU A 945 64.38 -28.64 7.54
C GLU A 945 62.96 -28.71 8.14
N LEU A 946 62.00 -27.93 7.61
CA LEU A 946 60.58 -27.97 7.93
C LEU A 946 59.73 -28.39 6.70
N PRO A 947 59.87 -29.64 6.21
CA PRO A 947 59.24 -30.08 4.97
C PRO A 947 57.71 -29.96 4.97
N ALA A 948 57.08 -30.08 6.14
CA ALA A 948 55.63 -29.98 6.32
C ALA A 948 55.05 -28.56 6.19
N CYS A 949 55.89 -27.51 6.21
CA CYS A 949 55.46 -26.13 5.92
C CYS A 949 56.27 -25.45 4.81
N HIS A 950 57.17 -26.18 4.14
CA HIS A 950 57.92 -25.70 2.98
C HIS A 950 57.00 -25.53 1.76
N LEU A 951 56.37 -24.36 1.66
CA LEU A 951 55.29 -24.07 0.70
C LEU A 951 55.68 -24.33 -0.77
N PRO A 952 56.89 -24.00 -1.26
CA PRO A 952 57.25 -24.27 -2.65
C PRO A 952 57.15 -25.76 -3.03
N MET A 953 57.54 -26.65 -2.12
CA MET A 953 57.47 -28.11 -2.34
C MET A 953 56.04 -28.63 -2.22
N LEU A 954 55.28 -28.11 -1.26
CA LEU A 954 53.88 -28.49 -1.07
C LEU A 954 52.96 -27.98 -2.19
N CYS A 955 53.29 -26.85 -2.84
CA CYS A 955 52.50 -26.32 -3.96
C CYS A 955 52.42 -27.28 -5.16
N LEU A 956 53.50 -27.99 -5.48
CA LEU A 956 53.48 -29.00 -6.54
C LEU A 956 52.57 -30.19 -6.18
N ARG A 957 52.66 -30.65 -4.92
CA ARG A 957 51.81 -31.73 -4.39
C ARG A 957 50.34 -31.29 -4.37
N PHE A 958 50.06 -30.08 -3.92
CA PHE A 958 48.74 -29.44 -3.94
C PHE A 958 48.16 -29.40 -5.35
N ALA A 959 48.93 -28.94 -6.34
CA ALA A 959 48.47 -28.83 -7.72
C ALA A 959 48.09 -30.20 -8.31
N GLY A 960 48.92 -31.23 -8.07
CA GLY A 960 48.62 -32.60 -8.48
C GLY A 960 47.34 -33.14 -7.84
N LEU A 961 47.19 -32.94 -6.53
CA LEU A 961 45.98 -33.34 -5.79
C LEU A 961 44.72 -32.61 -6.29
N ASN A 962 44.82 -31.32 -6.63
CA ASN A 962 43.68 -30.55 -7.13
C ASN A 962 43.28 -31.04 -8.52
N VAL A 963 44.25 -31.26 -9.42
CA VAL A 963 43.97 -31.79 -10.77
C VAL A 963 43.30 -33.16 -10.70
N LEU A 964 43.80 -34.07 -9.86
CA LEU A 964 43.21 -35.40 -9.69
C LEU A 964 41.79 -35.33 -9.11
N THR A 965 41.58 -34.48 -8.10
CA THR A 965 40.26 -34.31 -7.48
C THR A 965 39.26 -33.71 -8.48
N VAL A 966 39.65 -32.65 -9.18
CA VAL A 966 38.78 -32.00 -10.17
C VAL A 966 38.48 -32.94 -11.34
N ALA A 967 39.47 -33.70 -11.83
CA ALA A 967 39.25 -34.71 -12.87
C ALA A 967 38.25 -35.78 -12.43
N TYR A 968 38.41 -36.32 -11.22
CA TYR A 968 37.47 -37.28 -10.64
C TYR A 968 36.06 -36.69 -10.52
N LEU A 969 35.95 -35.48 -9.97
CA LEU A 969 34.67 -34.83 -9.74
C LEU A 969 33.96 -34.47 -11.05
N ILE A 970 34.68 -34.06 -12.10
CA ILE A 970 34.11 -33.82 -13.42
C ILE A 970 33.65 -35.13 -14.07
N LEU A 971 34.44 -36.20 -13.97
CA LEU A 971 34.06 -37.53 -14.48
C LEU A 971 32.82 -38.07 -13.76
N SER A 972 32.76 -37.91 -12.44
CA SER A 972 31.61 -38.26 -11.61
C SER A 972 30.39 -37.40 -11.94
N PHE A 973 30.60 -36.10 -12.15
CA PHE A 973 29.53 -35.16 -12.50
C PHE A 973 28.92 -35.46 -13.88
N ARG A 974 29.75 -35.89 -14.84
CA ARG A 974 29.32 -36.25 -16.20
C ARG A 974 28.84 -37.68 -16.35
N GLU A 975 28.70 -38.43 -15.26
CA GLU A 975 28.24 -39.84 -15.24
C GLU A 975 29.10 -40.81 -16.09
N ARG A 976 30.28 -40.38 -16.58
CA ARG A 976 31.19 -41.23 -17.36
C ARG A 976 31.83 -42.34 -16.52
N ILE A 977 31.82 -42.21 -15.19
CA ILE A 977 32.27 -43.27 -14.29
C ILE A 977 31.29 -44.46 -14.31
N ASP A 978 30.00 -44.19 -14.47
CA ASP A 978 28.97 -45.24 -14.53
C ASP A 978 29.04 -46.05 -15.83
N GLU A 979 29.56 -45.45 -16.90
CA GLU A 979 29.89 -46.13 -18.16
C GLU A 979 31.04 -47.13 -18.00
N TRP A 980 31.97 -46.89 -17.06
CA TRP A 980 33.18 -47.71 -16.89
C TRP A 980 33.04 -48.81 -15.83
N VAL A 981 32.11 -48.67 -14.89
CA VAL A 981 31.87 -49.64 -13.83
C VAL A 981 30.41 -50.09 -13.90
N HIS A 982 30.15 -51.32 -14.35
CA HIS A 982 28.78 -51.84 -14.49
C HIS A 982 28.18 -52.38 -13.18
N ASP A 983 29.00 -52.69 -12.17
CA ASP A 983 28.54 -53.25 -10.88
C ASP A 983 28.11 -52.14 -9.89
N PRO A 984 26.84 -52.09 -9.44
CA PRO A 984 26.33 -51.10 -8.50
C PRO A 984 26.99 -51.14 -7.12
N VAL A 985 27.47 -52.30 -6.66
CA VAL A 985 28.17 -52.42 -5.37
C VAL A 985 29.55 -51.77 -5.49
N ALA A 986 30.25 -52.03 -6.59
CA ALA A 986 31.52 -51.38 -6.89
C ALA A 986 31.35 -49.85 -7.01
N ARG A 987 30.28 -49.37 -7.66
CA ARG A 987 29.99 -47.92 -7.75
C ARG A 987 29.87 -47.23 -6.40
N SER A 988 29.23 -47.88 -5.42
CA SER A 988 29.04 -47.31 -4.08
C SER A 988 30.35 -47.16 -3.28
N SER A 989 31.38 -47.96 -3.61
CA SER A 989 32.67 -47.97 -2.90
C SER A 989 33.75 -47.07 -3.52
N ILE A 990 33.58 -46.61 -4.77
CA ILE A 990 34.53 -45.72 -5.47
C ILE A 990 34.81 -44.41 -4.70
N PRO A 991 33.81 -43.67 -4.17
CA PRO A 991 34.08 -42.44 -3.42
C PRO A 991 34.90 -42.70 -2.15
N ALA A 992 34.63 -43.81 -1.46
CA ALA A 992 35.36 -44.19 -0.25
C ALA A 992 36.81 -44.58 -0.57
N ALA A 993 37.03 -45.35 -1.66
CA ALA A 993 38.36 -45.73 -2.12
C ALA A 993 39.18 -44.53 -2.59
N MET A 994 38.56 -43.57 -3.30
CA MET A 994 39.21 -42.34 -3.74
C MET A 994 39.55 -41.42 -2.56
N PHE A 995 38.66 -41.28 -1.59
CA PHE A 995 38.95 -40.52 -0.37
C PHE A 995 40.09 -41.16 0.42
N PHE A 996 40.10 -42.48 0.53
CA PHE A 996 41.19 -43.22 1.16
C PHE A 996 42.51 -43.03 0.41
N GLY A 997 42.51 -43.14 -0.92
CA GLY A 997 43.68 -42.88 -1.76
C GLY A 997 44.21 -41.45 -1.62
N TYR A 998 43.31 -40.46 -1.57
CA TYR A 998 43.65 -39.06 -1.30
C TYR A 998 44.29 -38.90 0.09
N PHE A 999 43.67 -39.48 1.12
CA PHE A 999 44.20 -39.45 2.49
C PHE A 999 45.60 -40.06 2.58
N CYS A 1000 45.83 -41.22 1.94
CA CYS A 1000 47.14 -41.85 1.85
C CYS A 1000 48.16 -40.96 1.13
N ALA A 1001 47.77 -40.28 0.05
CA ALA A 1001 48.64 -39.35 -0.67
C ALA A 1001 49.03 -38.14 0.19
N VAL A 1002 48.10 -37.61 1.01
CA VAL A 1002 48.39 -36.53 1.96
C VAL A 1002 49.32 -37.00 3.07
N MET A 1003 49.10 -38.20 3.64
CA MET A 1003 50.00 -38.79 4.64
C MET A 1003 51.42 -38.96 4.11
N LEU A 1004 51.57 -39.52 2.90
CA LEU A 1004 52.87 -39.69 2.23
C LEU A 1004 53.55 -38.34 1.91
N ALA A 1005 52.75 -37.32 1.58
CA ALA A 1005 53.21 -35.97 1.35
C ALA A 1005 53.64 -35.23 2.62
N LEU A 1006 53.39 -35.77 3.82
CA LEU A 1006 53.79 -35.16 5.09
C LEU A 1006 54.81 -36.01 5.85
N SER A 1007 55.02 -37.28 5.47
CA SER A 1007 56.05 -38.16 6.02
C SER A 1007 57.44 -38.01 5.37
N HIS A 1008 57.51 -37.29 4.25
CA HIS A 1008 58.72 -36.94 3.49
C HIS A 1008 58.93 -35.43 3.53
#